data_AF-A0A2H0HKP7-F1
#
_entry.id   AF-A0A2H0HKP7-F1
#
_cell.length_a   1.000
_cell.length_b   1.000
_cell.length_c   1.000
_cell.angle_alpha   90.00
_cell.angle_beta   90.00
_cell.angle_gamma   90.00
#
_symmetry.space_group_name_H-M   'P 1'
#
loop_
_entity.id
_entity.type
_entity.pdbx_description
1 polymer ?
#
loop_
_entity_poly.entity_id
_entity_poly.type
_entity_poly.pdbx_seq_one_letter_code
_entity_poly.pdbx_strand_id
1 'polypeptide(L)'
;KDSDDSEPRLGPFDENYFSVPVAPLMVVKQGTNTIHQNGFYSFYNNAWPAGHEEVLTFTILNPGTAQLNLVPNSFGGTVTLSDYNQEDFVVESGMLNTTIPMEGDSTSFDVRFKLNAPITKPKMATVTIHLMEDDMEDYTFNIVFTDCSYSTEPEIIMTNTNWNTPDIKFTDVLVKKKVTLTISNLVAFTSGASLYIEQGGTVIIDGGHLTSLCNSKWKGIDVWGDINKSQYYNPPEVIQEQGIIGLINGGKISFAENAIETVRYVNDKPDLATSGGIVSIKDGSIENCTNGVVFYPYENFYPDKSSPRPNWSRFYQAHFVNDLVYPEAQIFFNGVAGIMIYGSDFENKLPVSTFQKTTRAINSYNSGFSVLQITLPPYPGSGVIQSTFKGFDQGIYALSGRLAEYLSIRSSVFEDNKRSIYLSSIETSVIIQNEFMVRDNYSKYDDDTPLVGLYLDNQSSNFTIEENRFYSNLPYATLQSRKCVGIVVNNSGQQPNELYNNGFDKLTVGVEAIGENRDAVGAGLCIKCNDFADCVTDIYVVPDENPSNYQGIALKQGDIAPEPLPGTEPDPTISAGNTFSANFDNTINYFNEEDCYPIIYTFHGNNNTPFKIEPYPIYPPLPSTHINLSPDAYVTFDSKNDACPSSIGGSINTTLEKVELENEIIIAESYVDTLNMLVDGGDTESLNWDVQMSFPGEALEIRQLLLNESPYLSDTVLKSAIDKENVLPNAMIRDVLTANPQSAKSPEVLQTINGRINPMPDYMMDEIMQGATVYGCKELVEQQLALHKTKRDKSLTKLLRHYRSDTLDQAASTDSIIVLLQSQLHPESHYELAMLYVNRNDSINTFTTLENINTNCDLTQKQMMVHELYADLLAIQWLMKKTNALLPDSLQIFELLNIASSLKTKPGTYALNMLIRAGALFYEEPIYFPPTFKVKPIWNLNGKKENKKPSFLKIFPNPAASYFTAEYLLQGDITHAFVTLCDMEGKILKKIDLPNKQSQIIVPTDGCSSGTYVLKLIGNGKVIESKKVIIVN
;
A
#
# COMPACT_ATOMS: atom_id res chain seq x y z
N LYS A 1 -52.52 -21.02 -13.36
CA LYS A 1 -53.01 -19.68 -12.99
C LYS A 1 -51.99 -19.21 -11.99
N ASP A 2 -50.95 -18.60 -12.52
CA ASP A 2 -49.87 -18.02 -11.73
C ASP A 2 -50.35 -16.73 -11.07
N SER A 3 -49.63 -16.30 -10.05
CA SER A 3 -49.96 -15.18 -9.18
C SER A 3 -50.17 -13.89 -9.97
N ASP A 4 -51.32 -13.28 -9.73
CA ASP A 4 -51.59 -11.91 -10.14
C ASP A 4 -50.91 -10.99 -9.13
N ASP A 5 -49.71 -10.53 -9.47
CA ASP A 5 -48.87 -9.68 -8.62
C ASP A 5 -49.30 -8.20 -8.65
N SER A 6 -50.50 -7.90 -9.17
CA SER A 6 -51.00 -6.52 -9.31
C SER A 6 -51.58 -5.89 -8.02
N GLU A 7 -51.62 -6.59 -6.88
CA GLU A 7 -52.12 -6.05 -5.61
C GLU A 7 -51.11 -6.09 -4.43
N PRO A 8 -50.54 -4.94 -4.00
CA PRO A 8 -49.49 -4.90 -2.98
C PRO A 8 -50.00 -4.90 -1.53
N ARG A 9 -51.18 -5.49 -1.23
CA ARG A 9 -51.86 -5.24 0.08
C ARG A 9 -52.39 -6.44 0.88
N LEU A 10 -52.08 -7.69 0.55
CA LEU A 10 -52.53 -8.82 1.37
C LEU A 10 -51.41 -9.84 1.63
N GLY A 11 -50.98 -9.92 2.89
CA GLY A 11 -50.10 -10.97 3.40
C GLY A 11 -50.86 -12.26 3.78
N PRO A 12 -50.26 -13.17 4.57
CA PRO A 12 -49.51 -14.29 4.01
C PRO A 12 -50.08 -15.63 4.51
N PHE A 13 -50.87 -16.33 3.71
CA PHE A 13 -51.17 -17.76 3.88
C PHE A 13 -51.69 -18.35 2.56
N ASP A 14 -50.79 -18.58 1.60
CA ASP A 14 -50.98 -19.59 0.56
C ASP A 14 -49.60 -20.08 0.04
N GLU A 15 -49.58 -21.29 -0.50
CA GLU A 15 -48.47 -22.25 -0.50
C GLU A 15 -47.23 -21.90 -1.38
N ASN A 16 -46.02 -22.21 -0.85
CA ASN A 16 -44.69 -22.32 -1.51
C ASN A 16 -44.04 -21.07 -2.18
N TYR A 17 -43.40 -20.21 -1.37
CA TYR A 17 -42.67 -18.99 -1.83
C TYR A 17 -41.12 -19.10 -1.79
N PHE A 18 -40.52 -20.26 -2.06
CA PHE A 18 -39.05 -20.39 -2.09
C PHE A 18 -38.45 -20.71 -3.47
N SER A 19 -39.27 -20.71 -4.51
CA SER A 19 -38.82 -20.90 -5.88
C SER A 19 -38.63 -19.54 -6.55
N VAL A 20 -37.37 -19.11 -6.71
CA VAL A 20 -37.04 -17.90 -7.48
C VAL A 20 -36.77 -18.35 -8.92
N PRO A 21 -37.50 -17.81 -9.93
CA PRO A 21 -37.15 -18.00 -11.33
C PRO A 21 -35.75 -17.44 -11.58
N VAL A 22 -34.88 -18.23 -12.19
CA VAL A 22 -33.55 -17.77 -12.65
C VAL A 22 -33.48 -17.96 -14.15
N ALA A 23 -32.63 -17.15 -14.80
CA ALA A 23 -32.33 -17.30 -16.20
C ALA A 23 -31.89 -18.74 -16.55
N PRO A 24 -32.60 -19.49 -17.41
CA PRO A 24 -32.11 -20.77 -17.90
C PRO A 24 -30.80 -20.63 -18.67
N LEU A 25 -29.98 -21.68 -18.56
CA LEU A 25 -28.73 -21.78 -19.29
C LEU A 25 -29.01 -22.37 -20.67
N MET A 26 -28.59 -21.67 -21.73
CA MET A 26 -28.67 -22.19 -23.09
C MET A 26 -27.35 -22.79 -23.53
N VAL A 27 -27.39 -24.05 -23.94
CA VAL A 27 -26.25 -24.78 -24.47
C VAL A 27 -26.53 -25.17 -25.90
N VAL A 28 -25.72 -24.68 -26.84
CA VAL A 28 -25.83 -25.05 -28.26
C VAL A 28 -24.76 -26.10 -28.56
N LYS A 29 -25.11 -27.15 -29.31
CA LYS A 29 -24.17 -28.19 -29.73
C LYS A 29 -24.12 -28.31 -31.24
N GLN A 30 -22.91 -28.44 -31.76
CA GLN A 30 -22.62 -28.85 -33.14
C GLN A 30 -21.89 -30.19 -33.10
N GLY A 31 -22.61 -31.29 -33.32
CA GLY A 31 -22.07 -32.63 -33.10
C GLY A 31 -21.61 -32.84 -31.65
N THR A 32 -20.32 -33.10 -31.44
CA THR A 32 -19.73 -33.24 -30.09
C THR A 32 -19.28 -31.92 -29.47
N ASN A 33 -19.26 -30.83 -30.24
CA ASN A 33 -18.78 -29.53 -29.78
C ASN A 33 -19.89 -28.79 -29.04
N THR A 34 -19.61 -28.36 -27.83
CA THR A 34 -20.49 -27.46 -27.05
C THR A 34 -20.09 -26.02 -27.30
N ILE A 35 -21.07 -25.16 -27.55
CA ILE A 35 -20.94 -23.75 -27.86
C ILE A 35 -21.57 -22.99 -26.70
N HIS A 36 -20.76 -22.15 -26.07
CA HIS A 36 -21.19 -21.32 -24.95
C HIS A 36 -21.94 -20.08 -25.45
N GLN A 37 -22.76 -19.53 -24.57
CA GLN A 37 -23.74 -18.49 -24.87
C GLN A 37 -23.05 -17.14 -25.15
N ASN A 38 -22.67 -16.91 -26.42
CA ASN A 38 -22.22 -15.62 -26.94
C ASN A 38 -23.09 -15.32 -28.16
N GLY A 39 -23.73 -14.15 -28.19
CA GLY A 39 -24.89 -13.89 -29.05
C GLY A 39 -24.77 -14.21 -30.55
N PHE A 40 -23.57 -14.45 -31.10
CA PHE A 40 -23.36 -15.00 -32.45
C PHE A 40 -22.47 -16.25 -32.47
N TYR A 41 -22.92 -17.30 -33.16
CA TYR A 41 -22.13 -18.51 -33.43
C TYR A 41 -21.88 -18.74 -34.91
N SER A 42 -20.61 -18.87 -35.33
CA SER A 42 -20.26 -19.31 -36.69
C SER A 42 -19.87 -20.78 -36.74
N PHE A 43 -20.50 -21.54 -37.64
CA PHE A 43 -20.29 -22.98 -37.83
C PHE A 43 -19.77 -23.34 -39.22
N TYR A 44 -19.15 -22.38 -39.91
CA TYR A 44 -18.66 -22.57 -41.26
C TYR A 44 -17.61 -23.66 -41.39
N ASN A 45 -17.71 -24.44 -42.47
CA ASN A 45 -16.71 -25.42 -42.88
C ASN A 45 -16.52 -25.36 -44.39
N ASN A 46 -15.29 -25.09 -44.82
CA ASN A 46 -14.93 -24.93 -46.23
C ASN A 46 -15.02 -26.23 -47.05
N ALA A 47 -15.11 -27.39 -46.40
CA ALA A 47 -15.22 -28.69 -47.04
C ALA A 47 -16.67 -29.06 -47.39
N TRP A 48 -17.67 -28.31 -46.92
CA TRP A 48 -19.08 -28.66 -47.14
C TRP A 48 -19.53 -28.34 -48.57
N PRO A 49 -20.02 -29.33 -49.33
CA PRO A 49 -20.57 -29.09 -50.67
C PRO A 49 -21.97 -28.46 -50.58
N ALA A 50 -22.41 -27.86 -51.69
CA ALA A 50 -23.82 -27.48 -51.84
C ALA A 50 -24.71 -28.72 -51.63
N GLY A 51 -25.77 -28.57 -50.83
CA GLY A 51 -26.64 -29.62 -50.35
C GLY A 51 -26.27 -30.21 -48.99
N HIS A 52 -25.13 -29.83 -48.39
CA HIS A 52 -24.80 -30.23 -47.02
C HIS A 52 -25.86 -29.73 -46.03
N GLU A 53 -26.23 -30.57 -45.08
CA GLU A 53 -27.14 -30.25 -44.00
C GLU A 53 -26.40 -30.36 -42.67
N GLU A 54 -26.50 -29.32 -41.86
CA GLU A 54 -25.92 -29.27 -40.51
C GLU A 54 -27.06 -29.14 -39.50
N VAL A 55 -26.94 -29.84 -38.36
CA VAL A 55 -27.92 -29.76 -37.27
C VAL A 55 -27.25 -29.18 -36.04
N LEU A 56 -27.83 -28.11 -35.52
CA LEU A 56 -27.44 -27.47 -34.27
C LEU A 56 -28.48 -27.82 -33.20
N THR A 57 -28.05 -28.49 -32.14
CA THR A 57 -28.94 -28.89 -31.04
C THR A 57 -28.86 -27.86 -29.92
N PHE A 58 -29.97 -27.19 -29.65
CA PHE A 58 -30.13 -26.25 -28.55
C PHE A 58 -30.68 -27.00 -27.34
N THR A 59 -30.09 -26.79 -26.18
CA THR A 59 -30.55 -27.34 -24.90
C THR A 59 -30.77 -26.19 -23.93
N ILE A 60 -32.00 -26.06 -23.44
CA ILE A 60 -32.39 -25.11 -22.40
C ILE A 60 -32.34 -25.88 -21.08
N LEU A 61 -31.46 -25.48 -20.18
CA LEU A 61 -31.33 -26.05 -18.84
C LEU A 61 -31.96 -25.10 -17.84
N ASN A 62 -32.76 -25.61 -16.91
CA ASN A 62 -33.31 -24.83 -15.80
C ASN A 62 -32.42 -25.01 -14.55
N PRO A 63 -31.53 -24.05 -14.22
CA PRO A 63 -30.73 -24.13 -13.00
C PRO A 63 -31.52 -23.67 -11.76
N GLY A 64 -32.76 -23.22 -11.93
CA GLY A 64 -33.59 -22.66 -10.87
C GLY A 64 -34.30 -23.68 -10.02
N THR A 65 -34.71 -23.23 -8.84
CA THR A 65 -35.60 -23.98 -7.95
C THR A 65 -37.08 -23.82 -8.32
N ALA A 66 -37.40 -22.95 -9.29
CA ALA A 66 -38.72 -22.78 -9.89
C ALA A 66 -38.88 -23.59 -11.18
N GLN A 67 -40.11 -23.89 -11.60
CA GLN A 67 -40.39 -24.45 -12.92
C GLN A 67 -40.25 -23.36 -13.99
N LEU A 68 -39.59 -23.65 -15.11
CA LEU A 68 -39.53 -22.75 -16.26
C LEU A 68 -40.62 -23.09 -17.28
N ASN A 69 -41.45 -22.10 -17.63
CA ASN A 69 -42.52 -22.25 -18.60
C ASN A 69 -42.16 -21.57 -19.93
N LEU A 70 -42.31 -22.31 -21.03
CA LEU A 70 -42.14 -21.79 -22.40
C LEU A 70 -43.51 -21.68 -23.06
N VAL A 71 -43.81 -20.56 -23.73
CA VAL A 71 -45.11 -20.35 -24.39
C VAL A 71 -45.00 -20.18 -25.90
N PRO A 72 -46.02 -20.62 -26.66
CA PRO A 72 -46.16 -20.19 -28.04
C PRO A 72 -46.43 -18.68 -28.10
N ASN A 73 -45.70 -17.95 -28.93
CA ASN A 73 -46.08 -16.56 -29.22
C ASN A 73 -47.43 -16.50 -29.98
N SER A 74 -48.00 -15.30 -30.09
CA SER A 74 -49.26 -15.03 -30.81
C SER A 74 -49.26 -15.39 -32.31
N PHE A 75 -48.12 -15.81 -32.86
CA PHE A 75 -47.91 -16.22 -34.25
C PHE A 75 -47.51 -17.70 -34.42
N GLY A 76 -47.48 -18.52 -33.35
CA GLY A 76 -47.63 -19.98 -33.46
C GLY A 76 -46.42 -20.89 -33.18
N GLY A 77 -45.46 -20.50 -32.32
CA GLY A 77 -44.41 -21.42 -31.86
C GLY A 77 -43.71 -21.00 -30.58
N THR A 78 -43.24 -21.98 -29.78
CA THR A 78 -42.40 -21.77 -28.58
C THR A 78 -40.98 -21.32 -28.93
N VAL A 79 -40.51 -21.72 -30.11
CA VAL A 79 -39.26 -21.28 -30.72
C VAL A 79 -39.57 -20.69 -32.08
N THR A 80 -38.98 -19.55 -32.42
CA THR A 80 -39.13 -18.89 -33.72
C THR A 80 -37.79 -18.52 -34.33
N LEU A 81 -37.75 -18.37 -35.65
CA LEU A 81 -36.61 -17.78 -36.37
C LEU A 81 -37.01 -16.39 -36.88
N SER A 82 -36.17 -15.39 -36.63
CA SER A 82 -36.23 -14.07 -37.26
C SER A 82 -34.94 -13.76 -38.01
N ASP A 83 -34.97 -12.70 -38.82
CA ASP A 83 -33.79 -12.14 -39.51
C ASP A 83 -32.99 -13.17 -40.31
N TYR A 84 -33.71 -14.15 -40.89
CA TYR A 84 -33.11 -15.33 -41.49
C TYR A 84 -33.25 -15.39 -43.02
N ASN A 85 -32.25 -15.99 -43.65
CA ASN A 85 -32.34 -16.40 -45.05
C ASN A 85 -33.36 -17.55 -45.16
N GLN A 86 -34.58 -17.23 -45.63
CA GLN A 86 -35.76 -18.10 -45.55
C GLN A 86 -35.61 -19.51 -46.15
N GLU A 87 -34.61 -19.76 -46.99
CA GLU A 87 -34.38 -21.07 -47.62
C GLU A 87 -33.33 -21.94 -46.91
N ASP A 88 -32.55 -21.37 -45.98
CA ASP A 88 -31.35 -22.02 -45.44
C ASP A 88 -31.50 -22.51 -44.00
N PHE A 89 -32.38 -21.91 -43.18
CA PHE A 89 -32.58 -22.28 -41.78
C PHE A 89 -34.00 -22.76 -41.52
N VAL A 90 -34.13 -23.89 -40.83
CA VAL A 90 -35.42 -24.47 -40.43
C VAL A 90 -35.32 -24.99 -39.00
N VAL A 91 -36.30 -24.67 -38.16
CA VAL A 91 -36.43 -25.32 -36.84
C VAL A 91 -37.04 -26.71 -37.04
N GLU A 92 -36.33 -27.74 -36.61
CA GLU A 92 -36.86 -29.09 -36.56
C GLU A 92 -37.40 -29.36 -35.15
N SER A 93 -38.73 -29.39 -35.02
CA SER A 93 -39.37 -29.63 -33.74
C SER A 93 -39.23 -31.10 -33.34
N GLY A 94 -38.28 -31.40 -32.47
CA GLY A 94 -38.49 -32.42 -31.44
C GLY A 94 -39.65 -31.99 -30.52
N MET A 95 -40.24 -32.91 -29.74
CA MET A 95 -41.21 -32.52 -28.70
C MET A 95 -40.49 -31.67 -27.65
N LEU A 96 -40.58 -30.34 -27.77
CA LEU A 96 -40.15 -29.39 -26.76
C LEU A 96 -41.08 -29.52 -25.56
N ASN A 97 -40.55 -29.98 -24.43
CA ASN A 97 -41.25 -29.79 -23.17
C ASN A 97 -41.39 -28.28 -22.91
N THR A 98 -42.62 -27.79 -22.90
CA THR A 98 -42.96 -26.39 -22.59
C THR A 98 -42.94 -26.08 -21.10
N THR A 99 -42.68 -27.10 -20.28
CA THR A 99 -42.53 -27.01 -18.83
C THR A 99 -41.25 -27.75 -18.46
N ILE A 100 -40.22 -27.02 -18.03
CA ILE A 100 -38.96 -27.59 -17.57
C ILE A 100 -38.97 -27.57 -16.04
N PRO A 101 -39.00 -28.74 -15.36
CA PRO A 101 -38.99 -28.79 -13.90
C PRO A 101 -37.73 -28.18 -13.28
N MET A 102 -37.74 -27.99 -11.97
CA MET A 102 -36.66 -27.41 -11.17
C MET A 102 -35.36 -28.23 -11.18
N GLU A 103 -34.24 -27.57 -10.88
CA GLU A 103 -32.91 -28.14 -10.59
C GLU A 103 -32.34 -29.11 -11.65
N GLY A 104 -31.79 -28.55 -12.73
CA GLY A 104 -30.93 -29.27 -13.67
C GLY A 104 -31.67 -30.04 -14.77
N ASP A 105 -33.00 -29.98 -14.79
CA ASP A 105 -33.79 -30.49 -15.91
C ASP A 105 -33.59 -29.64 -17.18
N SER A 106 -33.86 -30.25 -18.33
CA SER A 106 -33.64 -29.60 -19.62
C SER A 106 -34.64 -30.03 -20.69
N THR A 107 -34.76 -29.19 -21.72
CA THR A 107 -35.45 -29.50 -22.97
C THR A 107 -34.54 -29.13 -24.14
N SER A 108 -34.67 -29.85 -25.25
CA SER A 108 -33.82 -29.61 -26.42
C SER A 108 -34.64 -29.53 -27.70
N PHE A 109 -34.13 -28.77 -28.66
CA PHE A 109 -34.66 -28.67 -30.01
C PHE A 109 -33.52 -28.51 -31.02
N ASP A 110 -33.80 -28.82 -32.28
CA ASP A 110 -32.81 -28.76 -33.34
C ASP A 110 -33.12 -27.60 -34.30
N VAL A 111 -32.07 -26.91 -34.73
CA VAL A 111 -32.12 -25.99 -35.86
C VAL A 111 -31.28 -26.61 -36.98
N ARG A 112 -31.93 -26.91 -38.10
CA ARG A 112 -31.27 -27.45 -39.30
C ARG A 112 -30.89 -26.31 -40.23
N PHE A 113 -29.63 -26.32 -40.64
CA PHE A 113 -29.10 -25.48 -41.71
C PHE A 113 -28.87 -26.30 -42.96
N LYS A 114 -29.24 -25.75 -44.12
CA LYS A 114 -28.99 -26.36 -45.44
C LYS A 114 -28.21 -25.41 -46.34
N LEU A 115 -27.05 -25.84 -46.82
CA LEU A 115 -26.24 -25.05 -47.74
C LEU A 115 -26.73 -25.20 -49.19
N ASN A 116 -27.70 -24.39 -49.62
CA ASN A 116 -28.26 -24.54 -50.98
C ASN A 116 -27.32 -24.10 -52.13
N ALA A 117 -26.34 -23.23 -51.85
CA ALA A 117 -25.39 -22.68 -52.83
C ALA A 117 -24.06 -22.28 -52.14
N PRO A 118 -22.94 -22.12 -52.87
CA PRO A 118 -21.69 -21.60 -52.31
C PRO A 118 -21.90 -20.27 -51.57
N ILE A 119 -21.14 -20.07 -50.49
CA ILE A 119 -21.24 -18.85 -49.69
C ILE A 119 -20.79 -17.65 -50.51
N THR A 120 -21.63 -16.62 -50.59
CA THR A 120 -21.31 -15.34 -51.26
C THR A 120 -21.59 -14.15 -50.35
N LYS A 121 -22.45 -14.32 -49.35
CA LYS A 121 -22.72 -13.42 -48.24
C LYS A 121 -22.94 -14.25 -46.98
N PRO A 122 -22.69 -13.68 -45.78
CA PRO A 122 -23.06 -14.30 -44.52
C PRO A 122 -24.55 -14.66 -44.53
N LYS A 123 -24.88 -15.85 -44.04
CA LYS A 123 -26.25 -16.27 -43.79
C LYS A 123 -26.46 -16.25 -42.28
N MET A 124 -27.52 -15.62 -41.81
CA MET A 124 -27.82 -15.48 -40.39
C MET A 124 -29.22 -16.02 -40.11
N ALA A 125 -29.47 -16.42 -38.87
CA ALA A 125 -30.82 -16.55 -38.30
C ALA A 125 -30.77 -16.23 -36.81
N THR A 126 -31.77 -15.51 -36.32
CA THR A 126 -31.99 -15.30 -34.88
C THR A 126 -32.96 -16.35 -34.39
N VAL A 127 -32.53 -17.20 -33.48
CA VAL A 127 -33.36 -18.18 -32.79
C VAL A 127 -33.93 -17.50 -31.54
N THR A 128 -35.25 -17.37 -31.46
CA THR A 128 -35.94 -16.79 -30.29
C THR A 128 -36.74 -17.87 -29.57
N ILE A 129 -36.58 -17.95 -28.26
CA ILE A 129 -37.32 -18.86 -27.38
C ILE A 129 -38.22 -18.02 -26.48
N HIS A 130 -39.52 -18.28 -26.56
CA HIS A 130 -40.52 -17.47 -25.88
C HIS A 130 -40.83 -18.02 -24.48
N LEU A 131 -40.68 -17.17 -23.46
CA LEU A 131 -40.91 -17.52 -22.05
C LEU A 131 -42.30 -17.05 -21.59
N MET A 132 -42.87 -17.75 -20.59
CA MET A 132 -44.13 -17.37 -19.94
C MET A 132 -43.89 -16.75 -18.57
N GLU A 133 -43.01 -15.77 -18.50
CA GLU A 133 -42.64 -15.10 -17.25
C GLU A 133 -42.66 -13.60 -17.51
N ASP A 134 -43.56 -12.86 -16.85
CA ASP A 134 -43.74 -11.43 -17.09
C ASP A 134 -42.49 -10.60 -16.73
N ASP A 135 -41.60 -11.18 -15.90
CA ASP A 135 -40.35 -10.58 -15.43
C ASP A 135 -39.10 -11.08 -16.18
N MET A 136 -39.22 -11.90 -17.25
CA MET A 136 -38.08 -12.41 -18.01
C MET A 136 -38.21 -12.16 -19.52
N GLU A 137 -37.14 -11.68 -20.15
CA GLU A 137 -37.08 -11.51 -21.60
C GLU A 137 -36.95 -12.84 -22.35
N ASP A 138 -37.45 -12.87 -23.58
CA ASP A 138 -37.26 -13.99 -24.51
C ASP A 138 -35.77 -14.25 -24.75
N TYR A 139 -35.37 -15.52 -24.83
CA TYR A 139 -34.00 -15.86 -25.15
C TYR A 139 -33.74 -15.74 -26.65
N THR A 140 -32.73 -14.97 -27.02
CA THR A 140 -32.28 -14.85 -28.42
C THR A 140 -30.88 -15.43 -28.60
N PHE A 141 -30.66 -16.09 -29.74
CA PHE A 141 -29.36 -16.64 -30.12
C PHE A 141 -29.17 -16.54 -31.63
N ASN A 142 -28.10 -15.89 -32.09
CA ASN A 142 -27.86 -15.74 -33.52
C ASN A 142 -26.92 -16.83 -34.03
N ILE A 143 -27.38 -17.58 -35.02
CA ILE A 143 -26.56 -18.53 -35.76
C ILE A 143 -26.14 -17.92 -37.08
N VAL A 144 -24.86 -18.11 -37.42
CA VAL A 144 -24.23 -17.49 -38.57
C VAL A 144 -23.49 -18.57 -39.35
N PHE A 145 -23.68 -18.57 -40.66
CA PHE A 145 -22.82 -19.29 -41.58
C PHE A 145 -21.98 -18.26 -42.33
N THR A 146 -20.70 -18.15 -41.96
CA THR A 146 -19.73 -17.24 -42.59
C THR A 146 -18.30 -17.73 -42.41
N ASP A 147 -17.43 -17.46 -43.38
CA ASP A 147 -16.01 -17.84 -43.34
C ASP A 147 -15.16 -16.98 -42.39
N CYS A 148 -15.75 -15.95 -41.79
CA CYS A 148 -15.13 -15.06 -40.80
C CYS A 148 -13.94 -14.27 -41.34
N SER A 149 -13.81 -14.14 -42.66
CA SER A 149 -12.68 -13.47 -43.29
C SER A 149 -12.74 -11.96 -43.05
N TYR A 150 -11.68 -11.41 -42.42
CA TYR A 150 -11.50 -9.97 -42.26
C TYR A 150 -11.32 -9.28 -43.61
N SER A 151 -12.02 -8.17 -43.82
CA SER A 151 -11.90 -7.27 -44.95
C SER A 151 -11.12 -6.03 -44.56
N THR A 152 -10.22 -5.58 -45.43
CA THR A 152 -9.35 -4.43 -45.17
C THR A 152 -9.99 -3.08 -45.53
N GLU A 153 -11.16 -3.07 -46.17
CA GLU A 153 -11.83 -1.83 -46.59
C GLU A 153 -12.81 -1.36 -45.50
N PRO A 154 -12.53 -0.24 -44.79
CA PRO A 154 -13.30 0.17 -43.63
C PRO A 154 -14.70 0.71 -43.99
N GLU A 155 -15.70 0.43 -43.15
CA GLU A 155 -17.01 1.06 -43.18
C GLU A 155 -16.92 2.47 -42.57
N ILE A 156 -17.33 3.50 -43.31
CA ILE A 156 -17.23 4.89 -42.85
C ILE A 156 -18.62 5.46 -42.55
N ILE A 157 -18.86 5.82 -41.29
CA ILE A 157 -20.10 6.45 -40.83
C ILE A 157 -19.96 7.98 -40.93
N MET A 158 -20.55 8.56 -41.99
CA MET A 158 -20.46 10.00 -42.30
C MET A 158 -21.66 10.83 -41.83
N THR A 159 -22.74 10.17 -41.41
CA THR A 159 -23.98 10.80 -40.92
C THR A 159 -24.47 10.08 -39.68
N ASN A 160 -25.28 10.76 -38.86
CA ASN A 160 -25.86 10.13 -37.67
C ASN A 160 -26.60 8.85 -38.06
N THR A 161 -26.26 7.75 -37.39
CA THR A 161 -26.67 6.39 -37.78
C THR A 161 -27.08 5.62 -36.54
N ASN A 162 -28.08 4.74 -36.68
CA ASN A 162 -28.53 3.85 -35.61
C ASN A 162 -28.37 2.40 -36.07
N TRP A 163 -27.73 1.57 -35.26
CA TRP A 163 -27.69 0.12 -35.39
C TRP A 163 -28.71 -0.49 -34.42
N ASN A 164 -29.91 -0.78 -34.94
CA ASN A 164 -31.07 -1.23 -34.18
C ASN A 164 -31.52 -2.66 -34.54
N THR A 165 -30.77 -3.34 -35.40
CA THR A 165 -30.97 -4.75 -35.78
C THR A 165 -29.65 -5.51 -35.60
N PRO A 166 -29.68 -6.84 -35.43
CA PRO A 166 -28.46 -7.63 -35.35
C PRO A 166 -27.60 -7.45 -36.61
N ASP A 167 -26.29 -7.23 -36.43
CA ASP A 167 -25.37 -7.00 -37.56
C ASP A 167 -23.98 -7.63 -37.31
N ILE A 168 -23.24 -7.86 -38.39
CA ILE A 168 -21.86 -8.37 -38.35
C ILE A 168 -20.94 -7.45 -39.14
N LYS A 169 -19.85 -7.04 -38.50
CA LYS A 169 -18.78 -6.23 -39.08
C LYS A 169 -17.56 -7.10 -39.39
N PHE A 170 -17.32 -7.27 -40.69
CA PHE A 170 -16.14 -7.98 -41.23
C PHE A 170 -14.93 -7.07 -41.41
N THR A 171 -15.07 -5.77 -41.12
CA THR A 171 -14.08 -4.74 -41.39
C THR A 171 -14.07 -3.73 -40.25
N ASP A 172 -13.04 -2.89 -40.24
CA ASP A 172 -12.98 -1.72 -39.36
C ASP A 172 -14.14 -0.76 -39.63
N VAL A 173 -14.69 -0.16 -38.58
CA VAL A 173 -15.73 0.86 -38.66
C VAL A 173 -15.17 2.19 -38.18
N LEU A 174 -15.34 3.27 -38.94
CA LEU A 174 -14.85 4.60 -38.62
C LEU A 174 -16.00 5.61 -38.49
N VAL A 175 -16.19 6.14 -37.29
CA VAL A 175 -17.17 7.21 -37.00
C VAL A 175 -16.50 8.57 -37.14
N LYS A 176 -17.01 9.38 -38.09
CA LYS A 176 -16.41 10.68 -38.42
C LYS A 176 -16.70 11.77 -37.39
N LYS A 177 -15.89 12.83 -37.40
CA LYS A 177 -16.11 14.05 -36.60
C LYS A 177 -17.54 14.59 -36.75
N LYS A 178 -18.16 14.98 -35.63
CA LYS A 178 -19.55 15.49 -35.51
C LYS A 178 -20.65 14.49 -35.89
N VAL A 179 -20.31 13.21 -36.01
CA VAL A 179 -21.27 12.13 -36.26
C VAL A 179 -21.54 11.38 -34.98
N THR A 180 -22.80 11.02 -34.76
CA THR A 180 -23.23 10.14 -33.67
C THR A 180 -23.68 8.78 -34.22
N LEU A 181 -23.08 7.71 -33.73
CA LEU A 181 -23.53 6.34 -33.94
C LEU A 181 -24.21 5.83 -32.67
N THR A 182 -25.49 5.45 -32.76
CA THR A 182 -26.24 4.84 -31.64
C THR A 182 -26.40 3.36 -31.89
N ILE A 183 -26.10 2.52 -30.90
CA ILE A 183 -26.12 1.07 -31.01
C ILE A 183 -27.07 0.53 -29.95
N SER A 184 -28.19 -0.04 -30.37
CA SER A 184 -29.25 -0.53 -29.49
C SER A 184 -29.62 -1.99 -29.73
N ASN A 185 -28.74 -2.73 -30.41
CA ASN A 185 -28.91 -4.15 -30.69
C ASN A 185 -27.53 -4.83 -30.67
N LEU A 186 -27.52 -6.15 -30.87
CA LEU A 186 -26.32 -6.97 -30.87
C LEU A 186 -25.53 -6.81 -32.17
N VAL A 187 -24.26 -6.44 -32.09
CA VAL A 187 -23.36 -6.32 -33.25
C VAL A 187 -22.07 -7.08 -33.00
N ALA A 188 -21.70 -7.98 -33.90
CA ALA A 188 -20.47 -8.76 -33.78
C ALA A 188 -19.37 -8.29 -34.75
N PHE A 189 -18.13 -8.27 -34.27
CA PHE A 189 -16.95 -7.97 -35.06
C PHE A 189 -16.14 -9.26 -35.31
N THR A 190 -15.64 -9.43 -36.53
CA THR A 190 -14.68 -10.50 -36.82
C THR A 190 -13.32 -10.21 -36.19
N SER A 191 -12.51 -11.25 -36.01
CA SER A 191 -11.13 -11.08 -35.54
C SER A 191 -10.35 -10.12 -36.45
N GLY A 192 -9.62 -9.19 -35.83
CA GLY A 192 -8.86 -8.15 -36.53
C GLY A 192 -9.60 -6.83 -36.78
N ALA A 193 -10.94 -6.80 -36.67
CA ALA A 193 -11.74 -5.59 -36.84
C ALA A 193 -11.82 -4.74 -35.56
N SER A 194 -11.87 -3.42 -35.77
CA SER A 194 -11.99 -2.39 -34.73
C SER A 194 -13.13 -1.40 -35.03
N LEU A 195 -13.59 -0.70 -33.98
CA LEU A 195 -14.42 0.49 -34.11
C LEU A 195 -13.59 1.73 -33.72
N TYR A 196 -13.41 2.65 -34.65
CA TYR A 196 -12.67 3.90 -34.45
C TYR A 196 -13.63 5.08 -34.31
N ILE A 197 -13.42 5.90 -33.29
CA ILE A 197 -14.15 7.16 -33.07
C ILE A 197 -13.19 8.32 -33.31
N GLU A 198 -13.39 9.08 -34.39
CA GLU A 198 -12.57 10.27 -34.64
C GLU A 198 -12.81 11.38 -33.61
N GLN A 199 -11.86 12.30 -33.50
CA GLN A 199 -11.97 13.53 -32.74
C GLN A 199 -13.29 14.26 -33.01
N GLY A 200 -14.10 14.44 -31.97
CA GLY A 200 -15.43 15.08 -32.03
C GLY A 200 -16.54 14.19 -32.59
N GLY A 201 -16.29 12.91 -32.86
CA GLY A 201 -17.29 11.88 -33.09
C GLY A 201 -17.81 11.29 -31.77
N THR A 202 -19.00 10.68 -31.82
CA THR A 202 -19.66 10.12 -30.64
C THR A 202 -20.26 8.75 -30.95
N VAL A 203 -20.02 7.77 -30.09
CA VAL A 203 -20.70 6.48 -30.10
C VAL A 203 -21.46 6.31 -28.80
N ILE A 204 -22.71 5.85 -28.88
CA ILE A 204 -23.55 5.55 -27.72
C ILE A 204 -24.07 4.12 -27.88
N ILE A 205 -23.73 3.24 -26.94
CA ILE A 205 -24.28 1.90 -26.81
C ILE A 205 -25.43 2.00 -25.80
N ASP A 206 -26.67 2.05 -26.30
CA ASP A 206 -27.90 2.26 -25.54
C ASP A 206 -28.69 0.96 -25.50
N GLY A 207 -28.47 0.14 -24.47
CA GLY A 207 -28.98 -1.23 -24.39
C GLY A 207 -28.45 -2.21 -25.45
N GLY A 208 -27.58 -1.75 -26.36
CA GLY A 208 -26.93 -2.59 -27.37
C GLY A 208 -25.77 -3.42 -26.82
N HIS A 209 -25.27 -4.35 -27.64
CA HIS A 209 -24.16 -5.24 -27.25
C HIS A 209 -23.15 -5.41 -28.38
N LEU A 210 -21.92 -4.98 -28.16
CA LEU A 210 -20.81 -5.24 -29.07
C LEU A 210 -20.02 -6.48 -28.64
N THR A 211 -19.84 -7.43 -29.56
CA THR A 211 -19.18 -8.71 -29.24
C THR A 211 -18.31 -9.24 -30.38
N SER A 212 -17.68 -10.39 -30.17
CA SER A 212 -16.87 -11.08 -31.18
C SER A 212 -17.67 -12.10 -31.99
N LEU A 213 -17.22 -12.35 -33.22
CA LEU A 213 -17.65 -13.49 -34.04
C LEU A 213 -16.57 -14.59 -34.09
N CYS A 214 -16.99 -15.84 -34.28
CA CYS A 214 -16.12 -16.98 -34.64
C CYS A 214 -15.12 -17.43 -33.55
N ASN A 215 -15.49 -17.33 -32.27
CA ASN A 215 -14.70 -17.81 -31.14
C ASN A 215 -13.29 -17.20 -31.06
N SER A 216 -13.08 -16.01 -31.63
CA SER A 216 -11.84 -15.25 -31.56
C SER A 216 -12.14 -13.84 -31.09
N LYS A 217 -11.23 -13.22 -30.36
CA LYS A 217 -11.41 -11.84 -29.92
C LYS A 217 -11.33 -10.88 -31.11
N TRP A 218 -12.13 -9.82 -31.05
CA TRP A 218 -11.99 -8.65 -31.91
C TRP A 218 -11.09 -7.63 -31.21
N LYS A 219 -10.60 -6.61 -31.93
CA LYS A 219 -9.61 -5.68 -31.36
C LYS A 219 -10.23 -4.74 -30.32
N GLY A 220 -11.44 -4.26 -30.58
CA GLY A 220 -12.19 -3.37 -29.70
C GLY A 220 -12.39 -1.97 -30.26
N ILE A 221 -12.48 -0.97 -29.37
CA ILE A 221 -12.84 0.41 -29.72
C ILE A 221 -11.68 1.37 -29.44
N ASP A 222 -11.26 2.16 -30.43
CA ASP A 222 -10.33 3.28 -30.21
C ASP A 222 -11.08 4.61 -30.21
N VAL A 223 -10.92 5.39 -29.15
CA VAL A 223 -11.52 6.70 -28.96
C VAL A 223 -10.47 7.78 -29.13
N TRP A 224 -10.41 8.37 -30.31
CA TRP A 224 -9.35 9.33 -30.64
C TRP A 224 -9.66 10.71 -30.06
N GLY A 225 -8.68 11.24 -29.33
CA GLY A 225 -8.66 12.59 -28.80
C GLY A 225 -7.64 13.50 -29.48
N ASP A 226 -7.39 14.66 -28.87
CA ASP A 226 -6.27 15.56 -29.14
C ASP A 226 -5.68 16.03 -27.80
N ILE A 227 -4.42 15.67 -27.55
CA ILE A 227 -3.72 15.98 -26.29
C ILE A 227 -3.63 17.48 -26.00
N ASN A 228 -3.74 18.34 -27.03
CA ASN A 228 -3.63 19.80 -26.93
C ASN A 228 -4.99 20.50 -26.87
N LYS A 229 -6.10 19.75 -26.72
CA LYS A 229 -7.47 20.27 -26.63
C LYS A 229 -8.13 19.87 -25.31
N SER A 230 -9.00 20.75 -24.81
CA SER A 230 -9.80 20.51 -23.62
C SER A 230 -10.84 19.42 -23.87
N GLN A 231 -11.19 18.65 -22.84
CA GLN A 231 -12.38 17.79 -22.86
C GLN A 231 -13.68 18.59 -22.69
N TYR A 232 -13.60 19.86 -22.29
CA TYR A 232 -14.78 20.70 -22.04
C TYR A 232 -15.66 20.87 -23.28
N TYR A 233 -16.96 20.67 -23.09
CA TYR A 233 -18.00 20.76 -24.12
C TYR A 233 -19.21 21.52 -23.58
N ASN A 234 -19.53 22.66 -24.19
CA ASN A 234 -20.73 23.45 -23.91
C ASN A 234 -21.19 24.16 -25.20
N PRO A 235 -22.01 23.50 -26.03
CA PRO A 235 -22.48 24.09 -27.28
C PRO A 235 -23.44 25.27 -27.01
N PRO A 236 -23.43 26.36 -27.81
CA PRO A 236 -22.66 26.54 -29.06
C PRO A 236 -21.25 27.13 -28.84
N GLU A 237 -20.89 27.48 -27.61
CA GLU A 237 -19.68 28.25 -27.28
C GLU A 237 -18.39 27.43 -27.40
N VAL A 238 -18.44 26.16 -27.03
CA VAL A 238 -17.31 25.23 -27.10
C VAL A 238 -17.74 23.97 -27.84
N ILE A 239 -17.04 23.66 -28.93
CA ILE A 239 -17.29 22.47 -29.75
C ILE A 239 -16.59 21.24 -29.15
N GLN A 240 -17.17 20.06 -29.38
CA GLN A 240 -16.56 18.79 -29.00
C GLN A 240 -15.31 18.53 -29.86
N GLU A 241 -14.15 18.45 -29.23
CA GLU A 241 -12.87 18.16 -29.91
C GLU A 241 -12.37 16.73 -29.62
N GLN A 242 -12.86 16.11 -28.55
CA GLN A 242 -12.50 14.74 -28.16
C GLN A 242 -13.53 13.74 -28.68
N GLY A 243 -13.09 12.54 -29.07
CA GLY A 243 -14.00 11.41 -29.29
C GLY A 243 -14.71 11.02 -28.00
N ILE A 244 -15.96 10.56 -28.09
CA ILE A 244 -16.77 10.14 -26.94
C ILE A 244 -17.34 8.73 -27.18
N ILE A 245 -17.20 7.86 -26.19
CA ILE A 245 -17.95 6.59 -26.09
C ILE A 245 -18.82 6.61 -24.82
N GLY A 246 -20.10 6.29 -25.00
CA GLY A 246 -21.07 6.16 -23.91
C GLY A 246 -21.67 4.76 -23.87
N LEU A 247 -21.71 4.13 -22.69
CA LEU A 247 -22.52 2.92 -22.45
C LEU A 247 -23.63 3.31 -21.49
N ILE A 248 -24.88 3.12 -21.89
CA ILE A 248 -26.07 3.49 -21.11
C ILE A 248 -27.13 2.40 -21.18
N ASN A 249 -28.03 2.39 -20.19
CA ASN A 249 -29.23 1.53 -20.14
C ASN A 249 -28.90 0.04 -20.39
N GLY A 250 -27.88 -0.48 -19.72
CA GLY A 250 -27.41 -1.85 -19.84
C GLY A 250 -26.50 -2.13 -21.05
N GLY A 251 -26.01 -1.11 -21.77
CA GLY A 251 -25.13 -1.29 -22.93
C GLY A 251 -23.86 -2.10 -22.61
N LYS A 252 -23.46 -2.99 -23.54
CA LYS A 252 -22.41 -4.00 -23.30
C LYS A 252 -21.30 -4.03 -24.34
N ILE A 253 -20.08 -4.34 -23.89
CA ILE A 253 -18.96 -4.73 -24.75
C ILE A 253 -18.36 -6.02 -24.23
N SER A 254 -18.11 -7.00 -25.11
CA SER A 254 -17.51 -8.28 -24.70
C SER A 254 -16.52 -8.88 -25.69
N PHE A 255 -15.65 -9.76 -25.19
CA PHE A 255 -14.68 -10.54 -25.99
C PHE A 255 -13.77 -9.70 -26.90
N ALA A 256 -13.43 -8.49 -26.47
CA ALA A 256 -12.42 -7.67 -27.12
C ALA A 256 -11.03 -7.96 -26.55
N GLU A 257 -9.99 -7.66 -27.32
CA GLU A 257 -8.63 -7.53 -26.79
C GLU A 257 -8.59 -6.37 -25.81
N ASN A 258 -8.91 -5.16 -26.27
CA ASN A 258 -9.09 -3.98 -25.43
C ASN A 258 -10.49 -3.43 -25.66
N ALA A 259 -11.41 -3.51 -24.69
CA ALA A 259 -12.80 -3.12 -24.92
C ALA A 259 -12.91 -1.66 -25.39
N ILE A 260 -12.17 -0.77 -24.73
CA ILE A 260 -12.04 0.65 -25.07
C ILE A 260 -10.60 1.11 -24.83
N GLU A 261 -9.98 1.78 -25.79
CA GLU A 261 -8.72 2.50 -25.63
C GLU A 261 -8.86 3.96 -26.04
N THR A 262 -8.15 4.88 -25.38
CA THR A 262 -8.27 6.33 -25.63
C THR A 262 -7.15 6.91 -26.50
N VAL A 263 -6.64 6.13 -27.46
CA VAL A 263 -5.56 6.55 -28.38
C VAL A 263 -5.71 5.91 -29.75
N ARG A 264 -5.11 6.50 -30.79
CA ARG A 264 -4.94 5.89 -32.11
C ARG A 264 -3.62 5.12 -32.19
N TYR A 265 -3.59 4.02 -32.94
CA TYR A 265 -2.36 3.33 -33.32
C TYR A 265 -1.82 3.76 -34.70
N VAL A 266 -0.49 3.92 -34.79
CA VAL A 266 0.25 4.16 -36.04
C VAL A 266 1.48 3.24 -36.06
N ASN A 267 1.57 2.35 -37.05
CA ASN A 267 2.63 1.33 -37.14
C ASN A 267 2.77 0.50 -35.85
N ASP A 268 1.64 0.01 -35.33
CA ASP A 268 1.54 -0.79 -34.10
C ASP A 268 2.08 -0.09 -32.83
N LYS A 269 2.11 1.25 -32.84
CA LYS A 269 2.47 2.08 -31.68
C LYS A 269 1.37 3.08 -31.37
N PRO A 270 1.08 3.34 -30.08
CA PRO A 270 0.12 4.36 -29.69
C PRO A 270 0.65 5.76 -30.06
N ASP A 271 -0.15 6.53 -30.78
CA ASP A 271 0.11 7.92 -31.13
C ASP A 271 -0.44 8.84 -30.04
N LEU A 272 0.39 9.18 -29.06
CA LEU A 272 -0.01 9.96 -27.88
C LEU A 272 -0.59 11.34 -28.21
N ALA A 273 -0.33 11.90 -29.39
CA ALA A 273 -0.96 13.15 -29.83
C ALA A 273 -2.49 13.01 -29.95
N THR A 274 -2.98 11.79 -30.07
CA THR A 274 -4.41 11.44 -30.17
C THR A 274 -5.02 10.93 -28.86
N SER A 275 -4.34 11.13 -27.72
CA SER A 275 -4.90 10.85 -26.40
C SER A 275 -5.98 11.87 -26.00
N GLY A 276 -6.78 11.57 -24.97
CA GLY A 276 -7.77 12.49 -24.41
C GLY A 276 -9.23 12.16 -24.73
N GLY A 277 -9.48 11.04 -25.43
CA GLY A 277 -10.82 10.49 -25.63
C GLY A 277 -11.58 10.32 -24.32
N ILE A 278 -12.91 10.47 -24.37
CA ILE A 278 -13.78 10.47 -23.19
C ILE A 278 -14.58 9.17 -23.13
N VAL A 279 -14.54 8.51 -21.97
CA VAL A 279 -15.30 7.29 -21.69
C VAL A 279 -16.34 7.57 -20.62
N SER A 280 -17.62 7.34 -20.93
CA SER A 280 -18.73 7.51 -19.97
C SER A 280 -19.55 6.24 -19.89
N ILE A 281 -19.35 5.43 -18.85
CA ILE A 281 -20.17 4.24 -18.58
C ILE A 281 -21.16 4.58 -17.47
N LYS A 282 -22.45 4.48 -17.77
CA LYS A 282 -23.54 4.70 -16.83
C LYS A 282 -24.51 3.53 -16.93
N ASP A 283 -24.49 2.61 -15.97
CA ASP A 283 -25.29 1.37 -16.04
C ASP A 283 -24.94 0.57 -17.30
N GLY A 284 -23.67 0.18 -17.43
CA GLY A 284 -23.15 -0.51 -18.62
C GLY A 284 -22.08 -1.53 -18.25
N SER A 285 -21.87 -2.53 -19.11
CA SER A 285 -21.07 -3.71 -18.80
C SER A 285 -19.90 -3.95 -19.77
N ILE A 286 -18.75 -4.34 -19.22
CA ILE A 286 -17.61 -4.85 -19.97
C ILE A 286 -17.31 -6.27 -19.51
N GLU A 287 -17.45 -7.23 -20.42
CA GLU A 287 -17.48 -8.66 -20.07
C GLU A 287 -16.41 -9.43 -20.85
N ASN A 288 -15.58 -10.22 -20.18
CA ASN A 288 -14.66 -11.17 -20.81
C ASN A 288 -13.68 -10.56 -21.85
N CYS A 289 -13.29 -9.31 -21.66
CA CYS A 289 -12.22 -8.67 -22.42
C CYS A 289 -10.85 -8.94 -21.79
N THR A 290 -9.76 -8.87 -22.57
CA THR A 290 -8.39 -8.96 -21.98
C THR A 290 -8.10 -7.71 -21.15
N ASN A 291 -8.35 -6.53 -21.73
CA ASN A 291 -8.40 -5.27 -21.01
C ASN A 291 -9.78 -4.64 -21.17
N GLY A 292 -10.32 -4.04 -20.13
CA GLY A 292 -11.60 -3.34 -20.21
C GLY A 292 -11.43 -1.95 -20.81
N VAL A 293 -10.93 -0.98 -20.03
CA VAL A 293 -10.67 0.38 -20.51
C VAL A 293 -9.21 0.77 -20.30
N VAL A 294 -8.54 1.21 -21.37
CA VAL A 294 -7.14 1.66 -21.33
C VAL A 294 -7.05 3.16 -21.58
N PHE A 295 -6.52 3.88 -20.59
CA PHE A 295 -6.21 5.30 -20.69
C PHE A 295 -4.74 5.53 -21.00
N TYR A 296 -4.49 6.53 -21.85
CA TYR A 296 -3.15 7.01 -22.18
C TYR A 296 -2.91 8.41 -21.58
N PRO A 297 -1.64 8.84 -21.42
CA PRO A 297 -1.32 10.09 -20.73
C PRO A 297 -2.04 11.30 -21.34
N TYR A 298 -2.82 11.99 -20.52
CA TYR A 298 -3.58 13.18 -20.90
C TYR A 298 -3.93 14.00 -19.66
N GLU A 299 -3.68 15.31 -19.74
CA GLU A 299 -4.06 16.29 -18.72
C GLU A 299 -5.18 17.17 -19.28
N ASN A 300 -6.34 17.17 -18.62
CA ASN A 300 -7.45 18.04 -19.01
C ASN A 300 -7.23 19.46 -18.48
N PHE A 301 -7.81 20.44 -19.16
CA PHE A 301 -7.68 21.85 -18.81
C PHE A 301 -8.91 22.63 -19.28
N TYR A 302 -9.13 23.83 -18.72
CA TYR A 302 -10.16 24.75 -19.21
C TYR A 302 -9.79 25.29 -20.60
N PRO A 303 -10.73 25.60 -21.52
CA PRO A 303 -10.42 25.98 -22.90
C PRO A 303 -9.43 27.15 -23.11
N ASP A 304 -9.17 27.97 -22.10
CA ASP A 304 -8.16 29.03 -22.12
C ASP A 304 -6.70 28.55 -21.93
N LYS A 305 -6.50 27.23 -21.79
CA LYS A 305 -5.21 26.51 -21.63
C LYS A 305 -4.42 26.88 -20.37
N SER A 306 -5.01 27.60 -19.42
CA SER A 306 -4.29 28.08 -18.24
C SER A 306 -4.53 27.24 -16.99
N SER A 307 -5.66 26.54 -16.93
CA SER A 307 -6.17 25.95 -15.69
C SER A 307 -6.38 24.44 -15.84
N PRO A 308 -5.58 23.60 -15.16
CA PRO A 308 -5.80 22.15 -15.10
C PRO A 308 -7.21 21.80 -14.61
N ARG A 309 -7.74 20.67 -15.09
CA ARG A 309 -9.06 20.15 -14.71
C ARG A 309 -9.03 18.63 -14.57
N PRO A 310 -9.95 18.04 -13.79
CA PRO A 310 -10.20 16.60 -13.80
C PRO A 310 -10.58 16.09 -15.19
N ASN A 311 -10.15 14.87 -15.52
CA ASN A 311 -10.61 14.17 -16.71
C ASN A 311 -12.15 13.99 -16.65
N TRP A 312 -12.82 14.15 -17.78
CA TRP A 312 -14.28 14.06 -17.90
C TRP A 312 -14.82 12.63 -18.05
N SER A 313 -13.94 11.64 -18.15
CA SER A 313 -14.34 10.24 -18.14
C SER A 313 -14.90 9.85 -16.77
N ARG A 314 -15.93 8.99 -16.76
CA ARG A 314 -16.64 8.60 -15.55
C ARG A 314 -17.26 7.21 -15.67
N PHE A 315 -17.29 6.52 -14.53
CA PHE A 315 -17.92 5.22 -14.37
C PHE A 315 -18.95 5.33 -13.27
N TYR A 316 -20.21 5.04 -13.58
CA TYR A 316 -21.33 5.16 -12.66
C TYR A 316 -22.19 3.92 -12.78
N GLN A 317 -22.19 3.05 -11.76
CA GLN A 317 -22.79 1.71 -11.86
C GLN A 317 -22.26 0.97 -13.09
N ALA A 318 -20.94 0.94 -13.25
CA ALA A 318 -20.30 0.17 -14.33
C ALA A 318 -20.01 -1.24 -13.83
N HIS A 319 -20.22 -2.22 -14.70
CA HIS A 319 -20.06 -3.64 -14.39
C HIS A 319 -18.87 -4.22 -15.18
N PHE A 320 -17.88 -4.78 -14.49
CA PHE A 320 -16.73 -5.42 -15.12
C PHE A 320 -16.62 -6.87 -14.68
N VAL A 321 -16.87 -7.81 -15.59
CA VAL A 321 -16.97 -9.24 -15.24
C VAL A 321 -16.09 -10.10 -16.13
N ASN A 322 -15.32 -10.99 -15.50
CA ASN A 322 -14.53 -11.99 -16.18
C ASN A 322 -14.78 -13.39 -15.58
N ASP A 323 -15.34 -14.28 -16.38
CA ASP A 323 -15.62 -15.68 -16.03
C ASP A 323 -15.12 -16.68 -17.08
N LEU A 324 -14.75 -16.20 -18.26
CA LEU A 324 -14.22 -16.99 -19.37
C LEU A 324 -12.81 -16.55 -19.79
N VAL A 325 -12.46 -15.28 -19.58
CA VAL A 325 -11.17 -14.69 -20.01
C VAL A 325 -10.44 -14.08 -18.82
N TYR A 326 -9.20 -14.51 -18.56
CA TYR A 326 -8.35 -13.88 -17.54
C TYR A 326 -8.05 -12.42 -17.94
N PRO A 327 -8.47 -11.42 -17.15
CA PRO A 327 -8.18 -10.03 -17.46
C PRO A 327 -6.73 -9.71 -17.09
N GLU A 328 -6.07 -8.88 -17.90
CA GLU A 328 -4.80 -8.25 -17.52
C GLU A 328 -5.07 -7.03 -16.64
N ALA A 329 -6.02 -6.17 -17.06
CA ALA A 329 -6.60 -5.11 -16.23
C ALA A 329 -8.03 -4.77 -16.71
N GLN A 330 -9.01 -4.70 -15.82
CA GLN A 330 -10.35 -4.22 -16.21
C GLN A 330 -10.35 -2.71 -16.48
N ILE A 331 -9.55 -1.93 -15.75
CA ILE A 331 -9.20 -0.55 -16.09
C ILE A 331 -7.70 -0.36 -15.96
N PHE A 332 -7.07 0.26 -16.96
CA PHE A 332 -5.68 0.69 -16.91
C PHE A 332 -5.58 2.22 -17.02
N PHE A 333 -5.11 2.86 -15.95
CA PHE A 333 -4.81 4.28 -15.91
C PHE A 333 -3.31 4.52 -16.11
N ASN A 334 -2.96 5.35 -17.09
CA ASN A 334 -1.57 5.73 -17.35
C ASN A 334 -1.47 7.24 -17.59
N GLY A 335 -0.93 7.98 -16.62
CA GLY A 335 -0.74 9.42 -16.70
C GLY A 335 -2.03 10.24 -16.83
N VAL A 336 -3.11 9.84 -16.14
CA VAL A 336 -4.40 10.57 -16.13
C VAL A 336 -4.81 10.96 -14.70
N ALA A 337 -5.56 12.05 -14.55
CA ALA A 337 -5.99 12.56 -13.25
C ALA A 337 -7.49 12.87 -13.20
N GLY A 338 -8.12 12.61 -12.05
CA GLY A 338 -9.48 13.09 -11.73
C GLY A 338 -10.64 12.25 -12.27
N ILE A 339 -10.38 11.02 -12.73
CA ILE A 339 -11.43 10.09 -13.15
C ILE A 339 -12.19 9.59 -11.90
N MET A 340 -13.52 9.55 -12.01
CA MET A 340 -14.39 9.14 -10.91
C MET A 340 -15.11 7.81 -11.21
N ILE A 341 -15.12 6.92 -10.22
CA ILE A 341 -15.80 5.62 -10.23
C ILE A 341 -16.82 5.60 -9.08
N TYR A 342 -18.09 5.40 -9.40
CA TYR A 342 -19.21 5.45 -8.45
C TYR A 342 -20.03 4.17 -8.48
N GLY A 343 -20.10 3.47 -7.35
CA GLY A 343 -20.95 2.29 -7.16
C GLY A 343 -20.80 1.24 -8.27
N SER A 344 -19.57 1.00 -8.71
CA SER A 344 -19.24 0.08 -9.81
C SER A 344 -18.66 -1.23 -9.27
N ASP A 345 -18.92 -2.34 -9.95
CA ASP A 345 -18.43 -3.67 -9.58
C ASP A 345 -17.40 -4.23 -10.56
N PHE A 346 -16.42 -4.91 -9.97
CA PHE A 346 -15.32 -5.58 -10.61
C PHE A 346 -15.27 -7.00 -10.06
N GLU A 347 -15.45 -8.00 -10.92
CA GLU A 347 -15.48 -9.40 -10.51
C GLU A 347 -14.66 -10.30 -11.45
N ASN A 348 -13.76 -11.09 -10.87
CA ASN A 348 -13.03 -12.16 -11.54
C ASN A 348 -13.40 -13.52 -10.95
N LYS A 349 -14.26 -14.24 -11.67
CA LYS A 349 -14.80 -15.56 -11.30
C LYS A 349 -13.89 -16.72 -11.69
N LEU A 350 -12.82 -16.45 -12.44
CA LEU A 350 -11.88 -17.50 -12.85
C LEU A 350 -11.08 -18.02 -11.65
N PRO A 351 -10.70 -19.32 -11.66
CA PRO A 351 -9.80 -19.87 -10.64
C PRO A 351 -8.43 -19.19 -10.70
N VAL A 352 -7.56 -19.49 -9.75
CA VAL A 352 -6.18 -18.97 -9.77
C VAL A 352 -5.48 -19.40 -11.07
N SER A 353 -4.83 -18.45 -11.75
CA SER A 353 -4.20 -18.68 -13.05
C SER A 353 -3.02 -19.64 -12.94
N THR A 354 -3.07 -20.77 -13.68
CA THR A 354 -1.94 -21.72 -13.77
C THR A 354 -0.78 -21.21 -14.64
N PHE A 355 -1.01 -20.14 -15.42
CA PHE A 355 -0.02 -19.56 -16.35
C PHE A 355 0.68 -18.33 -15.79
N GLN A 356 0.56 -18.07 -14.47
CA GLN A 356 1.13 -16.90 -13.78
C GLN A 356 0.73 -15.54 -14.37
N LYS A 357 -0.46 -15.43 -14.98
CA LYS A 357 -1.02 -14.12 -15.36
C LYS A 357 -1.60 -13.45 -14.11
N THR A 358 -1.03 -12.31 -13.71
CA THR A 358 -1.59 -11.47 -12.64
C THR A 358 -2.84 -10.75 -13.12
N THR A 359 -4.00 -11.09 -12.55
CA THR A 359 -5.25 -10.39 -12.88
C THR A 359 -5.42 -9.12 -12.06
N ARG A 360 -5.85 -8.02 -12.69
CA ARG A 360 -6.09 -6.74 -12.00
C ARG A 360 -7.48 -6.19 -12.30
N ALA A 361 -8.16 -5.62 -11.30
CA ALA A 361 -9.34 -4.82 -11.58
C ALA A 361 -8.92 -3.41 -12.04
N ILE A 362 -8.18 -2.68 -11.21
CA ILE A 362 -7.58 -1.40 -11.59
C ILE A 362 -6.05 -1.53 -11.57
N ASN A 363 -5.42 -1.21 -12.69
CA ASN A 363 -3.98 -1.00 -12.81
C ASN A 363 -3.73 0.49 -13.01
N SER A 364 -2.85 1.09 -12.22
CA SER A 364 -2.55 2.54 -12.28
C SER A 364 -1.06 2.79 -12.29
N TYR A 365 -0.62 3.65 -13.21
CA TYR A 365 0.73 4.17 -13.27
C TYR A 365 0.69 5.70 -13.39
N ASN A 366 1.33 6.41 -12.46
CA ASN A 366 1.40 7.88 -12.45
C ASN A 366 0.03 8.56 -12.63
N SER A 367 -1.04 7.99 -12.05
CA SER A 367 -2.42 8.43 -12.26
C SER A 367 -3.17 8.64 -10.95
N GLY A 368 -4.17 9.52 -10.98
CA GLY A 368 -5.01 9.89 -9.85
C GLY A 368 -6.49 9.71 -10.18
N PHE A 369 -7.23 9.06 -9.30
CA PHE A 369 -8.64 8.72 -9.50
C PHE A 369 -9.33 8.58 -8.15
N SER A 370 -10.66 8.63 -8.17
CA SER A 370 -11.46 8.35 -6.98
C SER A 370 -12.45 7.20 -7.18
N VAL A 371 -12.53 6.33 -6.17
CA VAL A 371 -13.53 5.27 -6.07
C VAL A 371 -14.45 5.58 -4.89
N LEU A 372 -15.75 5.64 -5.17
CA LEU A 372 -16.76 6.14 -4.25
C LEU A 372 -18.02 5.27 -4.30
N GLN A 373 -18.86 5.38 -3.28
CA GLN A 373 -20.23 4.87 -3.30
C GLN A 373 -21.20 5.86 -3.95
N ILE A 374 -22.37 5.37 -4.35
CA ILE A 374 -23.54 6.18 -4.70
C ILE A 374 -24.46 6.24 -3.49
N THR A 375 -24.82 7.46 -3.08
CA THR A 375 -25.87 7.69 -2.08
C THR A 375 -27.22 7.84 -2.78
N LEU A 376 -28.16 6.94 -2.49
CA LEU A 376 -29.51 7.04 -3.06
C LEU A 376 -30.35 8.10 -2.33
N PRO A 377 -31.32 8.75 -3.00
CA PRO A 377 -32.20 9.74 -2.37
C PRO A 377 -32.95 9.15 -1.15
N PRO A 378 -33.24 9.96 -0.11
CA PRO A 378 -33.87 9.48 1.12
C PRO A 378 -35.33 9.09 0.90
N TYR A 379 -35.59 7.79 0.71
CA TYR A 379 -36.90 7.15 0.80
C TYR A 379 -36.84 6.01 1.82
N PRO A 380 -37.97 5.46 2.34
CA PRO A 380 -37.94 4.34 3.27
C PRO A 380 -37.20 3.16 2.64
N GLY A 381 -35.99 2.86 3.14
CA GLY A 381 -35.03 1.95 2.49
C GLY A 381 -33.81 2.63 1.85
N SER A 382 -33.48 3.87 2.21
CA SER A 382 -32.29 4.59 1.73
C SER A 382 -31.04 3.70 1.82
N GLY A 383 -30.57 3.23 0.67
CA GLY A 383 -29.38 2.40 0.52
C GLY A 383 -28.21 3.18 -0.07
N VAL A 384 -27.03 2.60 0.03
CA VAL A 384 -25.83 3.02 -0.69
C VAL A 384 -25.48 1.93 -1.69
N ILE A 385 -24.97 2.32 -2.86
CA ILE A 385 -24.38 1.36 -3.81
C ILE A 385 -22.88 1.56 -3.74
N GLN A 386 -22.19 0.65 -3.06
CA GLN A 386 -20.75 0.69 -2.90
C GLN A 386 -20.07 0.16 -4.16
N SER A 387 -18.85 0.64 -4.44
CA SER A 387 -18.02 -0.01 -5.46
C SER A 387 -17.42 -1.30 -4.90
N THR A 388 -17.35 -2.38 -5.68
CA THR A 388 -16.91 -3.69 -5.20
C THR A 388 -15.81 -4.31 -6.05
N PHE A 389 -14.82 -4.95 -5.43
CA PHE A 389 -13.70 -5.62 -6.10
C PHE A 389 -13.51 -7.04 -5.58
N LYS A 390 -13.68 -8.04 -6.45
CA LYS A 390 -13.75 -9.45 -6.03
C LYS A 390 -12.89 -10.41 -6.86
N GLY A 391 -12.08 -11.21 -6.17
CA GLY A 391 -11.36 -12.34 -6.76
C GLY A 391 -10.18 -11.95 -7.66
N PHE A 392 -9.54 -10.81 -7.47
CA PHE A 392 -8.36 -10.43 -8.24
C PHE A 392 -7.06 -10.76 -7.49
N ASP A 393 -6.01 -11.08 -8.24
CA ASP A 393 -4.66 -11.07 -7.69
C ASP A 393 -4.30 -9.67 -7.16
N GLN A 394 -4.78 -8.63 -7.83
CA GLN A 394 -4.71 -7.25 -7.37
C GLN A 394 -6.04 -6.55 -7.63
N GLY A 395 -6.78 -6.16 -6.59
CA GLY A 395 -7.98 -5.33 -6.74
C GLY A 395 -7.61 -3.98 -7.34
N ILE A 396 -6.79 -3.21 -6.62
CA ILE A 396 -6.19 -1.97 -7.11
C ILE A 396 -4.68 -2.07 -6.98
N TYR A 397 -3.97 -2.00 -8.11
CA TYR A 397 -2.51 -1.97 -8.18
C TYR A 397 -2.07 -0.61 -8.72
N ALA A 398 -1.42 0.21 -7.88
CA ALA A 398 -1.01 1.55 -8.25
C ALA A 398 0.48 1.79 -7.96
N LEU A 399 1.20 2.22 -8.99
CA LEU A 399 2.62 2.56 -8.91
C LEU A 399 2.83 4.02 -9.31
N SER A 400 3.81 4.66 -8.68
CA SER A 400 4.32 5.93 -9.17
C SER A 400 5.81 5.86 -9.46
N GLY A 401 6.21 6.38 -10.62
CA GLY A 401 7.61 6.63 -11.00
C GLY A 401 7.96 8.12 -10.99
N ARG A 402 7.06 8.98 -10.50
CA ARG A 402 7.20 10.44 -10.30
C ARG A 402 6.22 10.91 -9.22
N LEU A 403 6.08 12.21 -8.97
CA LEU A 403 5.05 12.71 -8.05
C LEU A 403 3.64 12.29 -8.54
N ALA A 404 2.97 11.47 -7.73
CA ALA A 404 1.66 10.90 -8.02
C ALA A 404 0.54 11.96 -7.95
N GLU A 405 -0.49 11.76 -8.77
CA GLU A 405 -1.73 12.51 -8.70
C GLU A 405 -2.62 12.02 -7.55
N TYR A 406 -3.60 12.82 -7.14
CA TYR A 406 -4.47 12.51 -6.00
C TYR A 406 -5.26 11.20 -6.18
N LEU A 407 -5.14 10.28 -5.22
CA LEU A 407 -5.83 8.98 -5.20
C LEU A 407 -6.71 8.88 -3.95
N SER A 408 -8.00 8.58 -4.14
CA SER A 408 -8.97 8.47 -3.04
C SER A 408 -9.90 7.28 -3.21
N ILE A 409 -9.92 6.36 -2.25
CA ILE A 409 -10.79 5.18 -2.22
C ILE A 409 -11.65 5.26 -0.96
N ARG A 410 -12.96 5.42 -1.14
CA ARG A 410 -13.89 5.63 -0.02
C ARG A 410 -15.11 4.74 -0.14
N SER A 411 -15.55 4.20 1.00
CA SER A 411 -16.81 3.46 1.10
C SER A 411 -16.98 2.35 0.05
N SER A 412 -15.89 1.64 -0.24
CA SER A 412 -15.83 0.53 -1.19
C SER A 412 -15.63 -0.81 -0.48
N VAL A 413 -15.97 -1.90 -1.16
CA VAL A 413 -15.87 -3.28 -0.63
C VAL A 413 -14.86 -4.08 -1.43
N PHE A 414 -13.97 -4.79 -0.75
CA PHE A 414 -12.99 -5.68 -1.34
C PHE A 414 -13.15 -7.08 -0.78
N GLU A 415 -13.30 -8.07 -1.67
CA GLU A 415 -13.61 -9.45 -1.29
C GLU A 415 -12.61 -10.44 -1.90
N ASP A 416 -11.91 -11.17 -1.03
CA ASP A 416 -11.10 -12.35 -1.40
C ASP A 416 -10.14 -12.08 -2.57
N ASN A 417 -9.41 -10.96 -2.49
CA ASN A 417 -8.34 -10.60 -3.43
C ASN A 417 -6.97 -10.97 -2.82
N LYS A 418 -6.01 -11.43 -3.63
CA LYS A 418 -4.64 -11.71 -3.13
C LYS A 418 -4.01 -10.45 -2.52
N ARG A 419 -4.14 -9.31 -3.21
CA ARG A 419 -3.98 -7.97 -2.65
C ARG A 419 -5.22 -7.17 -2.98
N SER A 420 -5.92 -6.65 -1.98
CA SER A 420 -7.09 -5.81 -2.30
C SER A 420 -6.66 -4.45 -2.82
N ILE A 421 -5.71 -3.79 -2.15
CA ILE A 421 -5.06 -2.57 -2.61
C ILE A 421 -3.54 -2.69 -2.42
N TYR A 422 -2.77 -2.39 -3.45
CA TYR A 422 -1.31 -2.26 -3.43
C TYR A 422 -0.91 -0.88 -3.95
N LEU A 423 -0.20 -0.11 -3.14
CA LEU A 423 0.32 1.21 -3.48
C LEU A 423 1.85 1.23 -3.30
N SER A 424 2.59 1.70 -4.30
CA SER A 424 4.05 1.89 -4.19
C SER A 424 4.47 3.30 -4.59
N SER A 425 5.21 3.95 -3.69
CA SER A 425 5.65 5.35 -3.82
C SER A 425 4.50 6.31 -4.15
N ILE A 426 3.33 6.10 -3.54
CA ILE A 426 2.17 6.99 -3.68
C ILE A 426 2.05 7.83 -2.42
N GLU A 427 2.05 9.15 -2.62
CA GLU A 427 1.93 10.12 -1.55
C GLU A 427 0.50 10.65 -1.45
N THR A 428 0.06 11.04 -0.24
CA THR A 428 -1.23 11.72 0.00
C THR A 428 -2.48 10.92 -0.40
N SER A 429 -2.37 9.59 -0.48
CA SER A 429 -3.52 8.72 -0.76
C SER A 429 -4.53 8.76 0.39
N VAL A 430 -5.81 8.65 0.06
CA VAL A 430 -6.91 8.60 1.04
C VAL A 430 -7.65 7.29 0.90
N ILE A 431 -7.63 6.46 1.93
CA ILE A 431 -8.29 5.15 1.99
C ILE A 431 -9.13 5.14 3.25
N ILE A 432 -10.43 5.44 3.12
CA ILE A 432 -11.28 5.62 4.29
C ILE A 432 -12.63 4.92 4.17
N GLN A 433 -13.16 4.44 5.30
CA GLN A 433 -14.50 3.86 5.38
C GLN A 433 -14.73 2.67 4.42
N ASN A 434 -13.66 1.96 4.03
CA ASN A 434 -13.76 0.79 3.18
C ASN A 434 -13.89 -0.50 3.99
N GLU A 435 -14.44 -1.53 3.35
CA GLU A 435 -14.60 -2.85 3.92
C GLU A 435 -13.75 -3.86 3.14
N PHE A 436 -12.92 -4.62 3.87
CA PHE A 436 -12.02 -5.62 3.32
C PHE A 436 -12.33 -6.98 3.95
N MET A 437 -13.06 -7.83 3.22
CA MET A 437 -13.11 -9.26 3.51
C MET A 437 -11.85 -9.90 2.93
N VAL A 438 -10.76 -9.87 3.70
CA VAL A 438 -9.40 -10.24 3.27
C VAL A 438 -9.34 -11.68 2.79
N ARG A 439 -10.03 -12.61 3.46
CA ARG A 439 -10.13 -14.00 3.02
C ARG A 439 -11.50 -14.59 3.35
N ASP A 440 -12.08 -15.30 2.39
CA ASP A 440 -13.29 -16.08 2.60
C ASP A 440 -13.01 -17.54 3.02
N ASN A 441 -14.00 -18.21 3.60
CA ASN A 441 -13.92 -19.63 4.00
C ASN A 441 -13.62 -20.56 2.82
N TYR A 442 -14.17 -20.24 1.64
CA TYR A 442 -14.00 -20.98 0.40
C TYR A 442 -13.20 -20.16 -0.62
N SER A 443 -12.12 -19.52 -0.14
CA SER A 443 -11.21 -18.77 -0.99
C SER A 443 -10.68 -19.62 -2.15
N LYS A 444 -10.56 -19.02 -3.33
CA LYS A 444 -9.95 -19.68 -4.49
C LYS A 444 -8.42 -19.80 -4.39
N TYR A 445 -7.82 -19.07 -3.46
CA TYR A 445 -6.37 -19.07 -3.20
C TYR A 445 -6.00 -20.17 -2.22
N ASP A 446 -4.86 -20.82 -2.44
CA ASP A 446 -4.33 -21.83 -1.54
C ASP A 446 -4.04 -21.25 -0.14
N ASP A 447 -4.18 -22.07 0.91
CA ASP A 447 -4.02 -21.68 2.33
C ASP A 447 -2.67 -20.98 2.63
N ASP A 448 -1.61 -21.38 1.93
CA ASP A 448 -0.26 -20.81 2.07
C ASP A 448 -0.05 -19.47 1.36
N THR A 449 -0.94 -19.08 0.44
CA THR A 449 -0.87 -17.82 -0.30
C THR A 449 -1.24 -16.68 0.63
N PRO A 450 -0.36 -15.73 0.98
CA PRO A 450 -0.75 -14.60 1.82
C PRO A 450 -1.78 -13.73 1.09
N LEU A 451 -2.90 -13.46 1.74
CA LEU A 451 -3.91 -12.49 1.28
C LEU A 451 -3.79 -11.22 2.14
N VAL A 452 -3.78 -10.05 1.51
CA VAL A 452 -3.59 -8.76 2.20
C VAL A 452 -4.70 -7.79 1.81
N GLY A 453 -5.30 -7.13 2.81
CA GLY A 453 -6.25 -6.04 2.59
C GLY A 453 -5.57 -4.85 1.92
N LEU A 454 -4.68 -4.17 2.64
CA LEU A 454 -3.96 -3.01 2.13
C LEU A 454 -2.45 -3.19 2.27
N TYR A 455 -1.74 -3.04 1.16
CA TYR A 455 -0.28 -3.07 1.11
C TYR A 455 0.25 -1.71 0.68
N LEU A 456 0.95 -1.02 1.59
CA LEU A 456 1.68 0.21 1.32
C LEU A 456 3.16 -0.11 1.23
N ASP A 457 3.74 0.17 0.07
CA ASP A 457 5.11 -0.19 -0.24
C ASP A 457 5.97 1.03 -0.51
N ASN A 458 7.26 0.91 -0.23
CA ASN A 458 8.35 1.70 -0.79
C ASN A 458 8.08 3.21 -0.87
N GLN A 459 8.34 3.92 0.21
CA GLN A 459 8.24 5.38 0.32
C GLN A 459 6.82 5.94 0.07
N SER A 460 5.76 5.13 0.24
CA SER A 460 4.39 5.62 0.29
C SER A 460 4.15 6.34 1.63
N SER A 461 3.81 7.62 1.57
CA SER A 461 3.77 8.50 2.75
C SER A 461 2.66 9.56 2.69
N ASN A 462 2.46 10.30 3.78
CA ASN A 462 1.43 11.33 3.93
C ASN A 462 0.01 10.80 3.66
N PHE A 463 -0.21 9.49 3.80
CA PHE A 463 -1.48 8.85 3.54
C PHE A 463 -2.48 9.08 4.68
N THR A 464 -3.77 8.96 4.37
CA THR A 464 -4.85 8.92 5.35
C THR A 464 -5.54 7.57 5.27
N ILE A 465 -5.35 6.72 6.28
CA ILE A 465 -5.97 5.40 6.39
C ILE A 465 -6.80 5.35 7.66
N GLU A 466 -8.11 5.52 7.49
CA GLU A 466 -9.01 5.72 8.61
C GLU A 466 -10.40 5.08 8.46
N GLU A 467 -10.94 4.55 9.56
CA GLU A 467 -12.28 3.96 9.62
C GLU A 467 -12.52 2.81 8.62
N ASN A 468 -11.46 2.14 8.19
CA ASN A 468 -11.61 0.93 7.37
C ASN A 468 -11.82 -0.29 8.27
N ARG A 469 -12.53 -1.30 7.75
CA ARG A 469 -12.76 -2.58 8.43
C ARG A 469 -12.09 -3.70 7.65
N PHE A 470 -11.16 -4.40 8.27
CA PHE A 470 -10.45 -5.56 7.73
C PHE A 470 -10.86 -6.82 8.50
N TYR A 471 -11.32 -7.85 7.80
CA TYR A 471 -11.69 -9.09 8.46
C TYR A 471 -11.54 -10.32 7.56
N SER A 472 -11.63 -11.51 8.16
CA SER A 472 -11.83 -12.75 7.41
C SER A 472 -13.05 -13.53 7.93
N ASN A 473 -13.60 -14.40 7.08
CA ASN A 473 -14.66 -15.31 7.47
C ASN A 473 -14.14 -16.61 8.12
N LEU A 474 -12.82 -16.72 8.29
CA LEU A 474 -12.17 -17.92 8.79
C LEU A 474 -12.50 -18.18 10.27
N PRO A 475 -12.66 -19.45 10.67
CA PRO A 475 -12.64 -19.80 12.09
C PRO A 475 -11.28 -19.50 12.70
N TYR A 476 -11.25 -18.97 13.93
CA TYR A 476 -10.02 -18.60 14.65
C TYR A 476 -8.95 -19.71 14.65
N ALA A 477 -9.36 -20.97 14.84
CA ALA A 477 -8.46 -22.13 14.87
C ALA A 477 -7.67 -22.37 13.57
N THR A 478 -8.09 -21.77 12.45
CA THR A 478 -7.44 -21.92 11.14
C THR A 478 -6.54 -20.74 10.76
N LEU A 479 -6.58 -19.64 11.52
CA LEU A 479 -5.82 -18.42 11.22
C LEU A 479 -4.30 -18.61 11.27
N GLN A 480 -3.81 -19.65 11.96
CA GLN A 480 -2.39 -19.98 12.01
C GLN A 480 -1.87 -20.68 10.75
N SER A 481 -2.76 -21.32 9.97
CA SER A 481 -2.39 -22.03 8.74
C SER A 481 -2.84 -21.30 7.47
N ARG A 482 -3.78 -20.35 7.58
CA ARG A 482 -4.33 -19.57 6.46
C ARG A 482 -3.95 -18.11 6.58
N LYS A 483 -2.93 -17.71 5.84
CA LYS A 483 -2.21 -16.43 6.01
C LYS A 483 -2.98 -15.22 5.51
N CYS A 484 -3.65 -14.46 6.38
CA CYS A 484 -4.32 -13.19 6.04
C CYS A 484 -3.79 -12.02 6.87
N VAL A 485 -3.54 -10.89 6.21
CA VAL A 485 -3.05 -9.67 6.84
C VAL A 485 -4.00 -8.50 6.54
N GLY A 486 -4.32 -7.68 7.54
CA GLY A 486 -5.15 -6.50 7.35
C GLY A 486 -4.42 -5.42 6.55
N ILE A 487 -3.40 -4.82 7.18
CA ILE A 487 -2.55 -3.79 6.58
C ILE A 487 -1.08 -4.20 6.67
N VAL A 488 -0.33 -4.03 5.58
CA VAL A 488 1.14 -4.07 5.55
C VAL A 488 1.66 -2.68 5.21
N VAL A 489 2.60 -2.16 6.00
CA VAL A 489 3.37 -0.95 5.70
C VAL A 489 4.83 -1.32 5.60
N ASN A 490 5.37 -1.30 4.38
CA ASN A 490 6.74 -1.68 4.08
C ASN A 490 7.54 -0.46 3.64
N ASN A 491 8.52 -0.05 4.45
CA ASN A 491 9.45 1.03 4.15
C ASN A 491 8.74 2.34 3.73
N SER A 492 7.78 2.84 4.53
CA SER A 492 7.09 4.12 4.27
C SER A 492 8.03 5.33 4.29
N GLY A 493 9.28 5.14 4.72
CA GLY A 493 10.29 6.17 4.84
C GLY A 493 10.22 6.90 6.18
N GLN A 494 10.88 8.04 6.24
CA GLN A 494 11.12 8.79 7.48
C GLN A 494 10.00 9.77 7.84
N GLN A 495 8.98 9.91 6.97
CA GLN A 495 7.88 10.85 7.19
C GLN A 495 6.90 10.29 8.24
N PRO A 496 6.35 11.15 9.11
CA PRO A 496 5.29 10.77 10.02
C PRO A 496 4.04 10.32 9.27
N ASN A 497 3.54 9.13 9.61
CA ASN A 497 2.35 8.53 9.01
C ASN A 497 1.43 8.00 10.11
N GLU A 498 0.15 7.82 9.81
CA GLU A 498 -0.80 7.33 10.82
C GLU A 498 -1.79 6.31 10.25
N LEU A 499 -1.93 5.18 10.92
CA LEU A 499 -3.04 4.24 10.76
C LEU A 499 -4.01 4.49 11.91
N TYR A 500 -5.17 5.07 11.59
CA TYR A 500 -6.06 5.64 12.60
C TYR A 500 -7.46 5.03 12.59
N ASN A 501 -7.97 4.60 13.75
CA ASN A 501 -9.37 4.21 13.91
C ASN A 501 -9.88 3.15 12.91
N ASN A 502 -9.03 2.20 12.51
CA ASN A 502 -9.41 1.06 11.69
C ASN A 502 -9.82 -0.13 12.57
N GLY A 503 -10.70 -0.99 12.08
CA GLY A 503 -11.12 -2.22 12.74
C GLY A 503 -10.53 -3.46 12.08
N PHE A 504 -10.05 -4.41 12.89
CA PHE A 504 -9.42 -5.66 12.47
C PHE A 504 -10.10 -6.84 13.18
N ASP A 505 -10.62 -7.81 12.43
CA ASP A 505 -11.33 -8.96 13.00
C ASP A 505 -10.91 -10.29 12.35
N LYS A 506 -10.49 -11.29 13.14
CA LYS A 506 -10.13 -12.64 12.66
C LYS A 506 -9.08 -12.63 11.55
N LEU A 507 -7.90 -12.11 11.84
CA LEU A 507 -6.77 -12.09 10.91
C LEU A 507 -5.57 -12.86 11.48
N THR A 508 -4.68 -13.34 10.61
CA THR A 508 -3.37 -13.84 11.06
C THR A 508 -2.55 -12.69 11.64
N VAL A 509 -2.49 -11.56 10.92
CA VAL A 509 -1.86 -10.33 11.38
C VAL A 509 -2.80 -9.16 11.13
N GLY A 510 -3.09 -8.33 12.13
CA GLY A 510 -3.88 -7.11 11.95
C GLY A 510 -3.09 -6.07 11.14
N VAL A 511 -1.98 -5.60 11.71
CA VAL A 511 -1.03 -4.67 11.10
C VAL A 511 0.37 -5.24 11.11
N GLU A 512 1.02 -5.23 9.96
CA GLU A 512 2.44 -5.55 9.78
C GLU A 512 3.20 -4.28 9.37
N ALA A 513 4.29 -3.96 10.06
CA ALA A 513 5.19 -2.87 9.73
C ALA A 513 6.59 -3.40 9.48
N ILE A 514 7.09 -3.25 8.26
CA ILE A 514 8.35 -3.82 7.78
C ILE A 514 9.35 -2.69 7.52
N GLY A 515 10.57 -2.83 8.04
CA GLY A 515 11.69 -2.00 7.63
C GLY A 515 11.66 -0.57 8.17
N GLU A 516 11.99 0.40 7.31
CA GLU A 516 12.19 1.81 7.65
C GLU A 516 10.89 2.62 7.61
N ASN A 517 10.25 2.79 8.77
CA ASN A 517 9.02 3.58 8.92
C ASN A 517 9.17 4.70 9.96
N ARG A 518 10.41 5.13 10.24
CA ARG A 518 10.73 6.23 11.15
C ARG A 518 12.01 6.96 10.74
N ASP A 519 12.18 8.17 11.27
CA ASP A 519 13.43 8.92 11.20
C ASP A 519 14.39 8.58 12.36
N ALA A 520 15.61 9.13 12.31
CA ALA A 520 16.66 8.87 13.30
C ALA A 520 16.28 9.33 14.72
N VAL A 521 15.40 10.33 14.88
CA VAL A 521 15.03 10.90 16.18
C VAL A 521 13.74 10.30 16.76
N GLY A 522 13.01 9.50 15.97
CA GLY A 522 11.87 8.71 16.43
C GLY A 522 10.50 9.15 15.89
N ALA A 523 10.42 10.13 15.00
CA ALA A 523 9.18 10.46 14.31
C ALA A 523 8.93 9.45 13.18
N GLY A 524 7.68 9.08 12.90
CA GLY A 524 7.40 8.04 11.90
C GLY A 524 5.97 7.53 11.92
N LEU A 525 5.80 6.26 11.55
CA LEU A 525 4.51 5.57 11.55
C LEU A 525 3.95 5.39 12.97
N CYS A 526 2.73 5.88 13.18
CA CYS A 526 1.94 5.67 14.38
C CYS A 526 0.73 4.79 14.08
N ILE A 527 0.46 3.82 14.95
CA ILE A 527 -0.72 2.96 14.91
C ILE A 527 -1.59 3.38 16.09
N LYS A 528 -2.66 4.13 15.84
CA LYS A 528 -3.49 4.77 16.88
C LYS A 528 -4.98 4.47 16.72
N CYS A 529 -5.69 4.35 17.83
CA CYS A 529 -7.14 4.25 17.89
C CYS A 529 -7.77 3.06 17.15
N ASN A 530 -6.98 2.08 16.71
CA ASN A 530 -7.46 0.92 15.98
C ASN A 530 -8.09 -0.11 16.94
N ASP A 531 -9.09 -0.84 16.47
CA ASP A 531 -9.71 -1.94 17.22
C ASP A 531 -9.32 -3.28 16.63
N PHE A 532 -8.74 -4.15 17.45
CA PHE A 532 -8.38 -5.51 17.09
C PHE A 532 -9.26 -6.50 17.85
N ALA A 533 -9.80 -7.48 17.12
CA ALA A 533 -10.60 -8.55 17.65
C ALA A 533 -10.19 -9.88 17.00
N ASP A 534 -9.99 -10.91 17.83
CA ASP A 534 -9.73 -12.28 17.40
C ASP A 534 -8.61 -12.45 16.35
N CYS A 535 -7.61 -11.56 16.32
CA CYS A 535 -6.41 -11.76 15.51
C CYS A 535 -5.43 -12.72 16.20
N VAL A 536 -4.59 -13.42 15.43
CA VAL A 536 -3.48 -14.19 16.01
C VAL A 536 -2.39 -13.23 16.49
N THR A 537 -2.03 -12.26 15.66
CA THR A 537 -1.17 -11.14 16.05
C THR A 537 -1.84 -9.83 15.67
N ASP A 538 -1.99 -8.90 16.61
CA ASP A 538 -2.62 -7.61 16.32
C ASP A 538 -1.64 -6.71 15.56
N ILE A 539 -0.44 -6.49 16.12
CA ILE A 539 0.61 -5.65 15.53
C ILE A 539 1.93 -6.42 15.50
N TYR A 540 2.55 -6.48 14.32
CA TYR A 540 3.86 -7.09 14.10
C TYR A 540 4.81 -6.09 13.44
N VAL A 541 5.91 -5.77 14.11
CA VAL A 541 6.96 -4.87 13.63
C VAL A 541 8.23 -5.69 13.44
N VAL A 542 8.72 -5.72 12.19
CA VAL A 542 9.80 -6.61 11.73
C VAL A 542 10.84 -5.79 10.96
N PRO A 543 12.14 -6.06 11.16
CA PRO A 543 13.19 -5.40 10.40
C PRO A 543 13.15 -5.81 8.93
N ASP A 544 13.79 -5.02 8.06
CA ASP A 544 14.16 -5.50 6.73
C ASP A 544 15.45 -6.37 6.77
N GLU A 545 15.84 -6.95 5.63
CA GLU A 545 17.02 -7.83 5.55
C GLU A 545 18.35 -7.14 5.90
N ASN A 546 18.44 -5.81 5.79
CA ASN A 546 19.65 -5.03 6.04
C ASN A 546 19.34 -3.86 6.98
N PRO A 547 19.18 -4.14 8.29
CA PRO A 547 18.75 -3.17 9.28
C PRO A 547 19.62 -1.92 9.29
N SER A 548 18.98 -0.76 9.46
CA SER A 548 19.60 0.56 9.63
C SER A 548 19.13 1.22 10.92
N ASN A 549 19.58 2.44 11.20
CA ASN A 549 19.08 3.26 12.30
C ASN A 549 17.65 3.79 12.13
N TYR A 550 16.96 3.43 11.04
CA TYR A 550 15.58 3.86 10.73
C TYR A 550 14.55 2.74 10.88
N GLN A 551 14.95 1.56 11.35
CA GLN A 551 14.10 0.36 11.44
C GLN A 551 13.01 0.50 12.50
N GLY A 552 11.85 -0.09 12.19
CA GLY A 552 10.67 -0.07 13.05
C GLY A 552 9.75 1.10 12.72
N ILE A 553 9.00 1.53 13.73
CA ILE A 553 7.95 2.56 13.64
C ILE A 553 8.24 3.72 14.61
N ALA A 554 7.37 4.73 14.69
CA ALA A 554 7.60 5.87 15.57
C ALA A 554 7.88 5.46 17.02
N LEU A 555 8.87 6.12 17.64
CA LEU A 555 9.27 5.88 19.02
C LEU A 555 8.10 6.04 19.98
N LYS A 556 7.21 7.01 19.75
CA LYS A 556 6.01 7.21 20.57
C LYS A 556 4.76 6.81 19.78
N GLN A 557 4.01 5.83 20.26
CA GLN A 557 2.71 5.44 19.68
C GLN A 557 1.53 6.23 20.27
N GLY A 558 1.82 7.29 21.02
CA GLY A 558 0.90 8.19 21.71
C GLY A 558 1.67 9.01 22.74
N ASP A 559 1.09 10.08 23.27
CA ASP A 559 1.73 10.90 24.30
C ASP A 559 0.90 10.97 25.59
N ILE A 560 1.55 11.46 26.65
CA ILE A 560 0.89 11.77 27.93
C ILE A 560 0.26 13.15 27.79
N ALA A 561 -1.01 13.28 28.15
CA ALA A 561 -1.68 14.57 28.13
C ALA A 561 -1.02 15.53 29.13
N PRO A 562 -0.90 16.83 28.79
CA PRO A 562 -0.42 17.82 29.74
C PRO A 562 -1.36 17.89 30.95
N GLU A 563 -0.81 18.19 32.13
CA GLU A 563 -1.61 18.38 33.34
C GLU A 563 -2.68 19.46 33.06
N PRO A 564 -3.97 19.15 33.27
CA PRO A 564 -5.04 20.08 32.94
C PRO A 564 -4.96 21.34 33.82
N LEU A 565 -5.26 22.49 33.23
CA LEU A 565 -5.43 23.72 34.00
C LEU A 565 -6.60 23.55 34.99
N PRO A 566 -6.59 24.27 36.14
CA PRO A 566 -7.70 24.19 37.08
C PRO A 566 -9.05 24.51 36.41
N GLY A 567 -9.93 23.51 36.35
CA GLY A 567 -11.28 23.63 35.76
C GLY A 567 -11.40 23.27 34.27
N THR A 568 -10.35 22.75 33.64
CA THR A 568 -10.42 22.15 32.29
C THR A 568 -10.34 20.63 32.37
N GLU A 569 -11.07 19.93 31.51
CA GLU A 569 -10.90 18.49 31.33
C GLU A 569 -9.62 18.20 30.52
N PRO A 570 -8.88 17.13 30.84
CA PRO A 570 -7.74 16.72 30.06
C PRO A 570 -8.16 16.18 28.69
N ASP A 571 -7.29 16.30 27.69
CA ASP A 571 -7.56 15.85 26.32
C ASP A 571 -7.28 14.34 26.15
N PRO A 572 -8.32 13.50 25.93
CA PRO A 572 -8.15 12.05 25.80
C PRO A 572 -7.62 11.60 24.43
N THR A 573 -7.42 12.51 23.47
CA THR A 573 -7.02 12.16 22.09
C THR A 573 -5.52 11.95 21.90
N ILE A 574 -4.73 12.25 22.94
CA ILE A 574 -3.27 12.31 22.86
C ILE A 574 -2.64 10.91 22.93
N SER A 575 -3.13 10.03 23.79
CA SER A 575 -2.59 8.66 23.95
C SER A 575 -2.91 7.76 22.75
N ALA A 576 -2.37 6.54 22.72
CA ALA A 576 -2.46 5.63 21.58
C ALA A 576 -3.90 5.22 21.23
N GLY A 577 -4.71 4.87 22.23
CA GLY A 577 -6.13 4.59 22.07
C GLY A 577 -6.49 3.28 21.33
N ASN A 578 -5.54 2.42 20.95
CA ASN A 578 -5.88 1.13 20.34
C ASN A 578 -6.53 0.19 21.35
N THR A 579 -7.38 -0.72 20.87
CA THR A 579 -7.96 -1.81 21.65
C THR A 579 -7.53 -3.15 21.06
N PHE A 580 -7.02 -4.07 21.87
CA PHE A 580 -6.35 -5.30 21.42
C PHE A 580 -7.25 -6.54 21.48
N SER A 581 -6.86 -7.59 20.76
CA SER A 581 -7.54 -8.89 20.76
C SER A 581 -7.55 -9.53 22.14
N ALA A 582 -8.51 -10.44 22.38
CA ALA A 582 -8.52 -11.19 23.65
C ALA A 582 -7.31 -12.11 23.74
N ASN A 583 -6.78 -12.28 24.95
CA ASN A 583 -5.78 -13.30 25.24
C ASN A 583 -6.44 -14.69 25.10
N PHE A 584 -6.35 -15.27 23.89
CA PHE A 584 -6.39 -16.71 23.70
C PHE A 584 -4.97 -17.26 23.94
N ASP A 585 -4.81 -18.57 24.16
CA ASP A 585 -3.52 -19.20 24.52
C ASP A 585 -2.37 -18.88 23.54
N ASN A 586 -2.66 -18.34 22.33
CA ASN A 586 -1.69 -18.04 21.27
C ASN A 586 -1.80 -16.62 20.67
N THR A 587 -2.56 -15.69 21.26
CA THR A 587 -2.69 -14.32 20.72
C THR A 587 -1.47 -13.47 21.08
N ILE A 588 -1.02 -12.62 20.14
CA ILE A 588 0.07 -11.66 20.32
C ILE A 588 -0.43 -10.24 20.05
N ASN A 589 -0.64 -9.43 21.09
CA ASN A 589 -1.18 -8.07 20.90
C ASN A 589 -0.14 -7.13 20.26
N TYR A 590 1.14 -7.35 20.54
CA TYR A 590 2.20 -6.51 19.99
C TYR A 590 3.51 -7.28 19.96
N PHE A 591 4.14 -7.37 18.79
CA PHE A 591 5.45 -7.95 18.65
C PHE A 591 6.38 -7.02 17.89
N ASN A 592 7.38 -6.47 18.59
CA ASN A 592 8.43 -5.64 18.02
C ASN A 592 9.73 -6.43 18.10
N GLU A 593 10.32 -6.79 16.96
CA GLU A 593 11.52 -7.63 16.90
C GLU A 593 12.79 -6.95 17.42
N GLU A 594 13.80 -7.76 17.79
CA GLU A 594 15.03 -7.28 18.47
C GLU A 594 15.85 -6.31 17.62
N ASP A 595 15.85 -6.45 16.29
CA ASP A 595 16.57 -5.55 15.38
C ASP A 595 15.78 -4.27 15.04
N CYS A 596 14.56 -4.13 15.56
CA CYS A 596 13.79 -2.88 15.51
C CYS A 596 14.05 -2.03 16.77
N TYR A 597 13.98 -0.71 16.60
CA TYR A 597 14.14 0.19 17.74
C TYR A 597 12.98 0.07 18.74
N PRO A 598 13.24 0.27 20.04
CA PRO A 598 12.21 0.27 21.06
C PRO A 598 11.15 1.34 20.85
N ILE A 599 9.91 1.01 21.20
CA ILE A 599 8.79 1.94 21.20
C ILE A 599 8.30 2.24 22.61
N ILE A 600 7.61 3.36 22.76
CA ILE A 600 6.88 3.78 23.95
C ILE A 600 5.40 3.76 23.58
N TYR A 601 4.67 2.84 24.21
CA TYR A 601 3.24 2.70 24.02
C TYR A 601 2.50 3.39 25.17
N THR A 602 2.00 4.60 24.89
CA THR A 602 1.28 5.40 25.88
C THR A 602 -0.23 5.12 25.84
N PHE A 603 -0.82 4.75 26.97
CA PHE A 603 -2.24 4.42 27.07
C PHE A 603 -2.91 5.11 28.26
N HIS A 604 -4.07 5.72 28.04
CA HIS A 604 -4.89 6.34 29.09
C HIS A 604 -5.78 5.29 29.77
N GLY A 605 -6.25 5.56 30.99
CA GLY A 605 -7.21 4.67 31.66
C GLY A 605 -8.60 4.70 31.02
N ASN A 606 -9.48 3.78 31.43
CA ASN A 606 -10.89 3.80 31.05
C ASN A 606 -11.78 3.55 32.29
N ASN A 607 -12.80 4.39 32.49
CA ASN A 607 -13.65 4.34 33.68
C ASN A 607 -14.66 3.18 33.70
N ASN A 608 -14.90 2.55 32.55
CA ASN A 608 -16.01 1.62 32.30
C ASN A 608 -15.58 0.15 32.02
N THR A 609 -14.33 -0.28 32.29
CA THR A 609 -13.66 -1.59 31.96
C THR A 609 -14.48 -2.71 31.24
N PRO A 610 -13.96 -3.40 30.18
CA PRO A 610 -12.56 -3.57 29.81
C PRO A 610 -12.30 -3.37 28.30
N PHE A 611 -12.03 -2.14 27.85
CA PHE A 611 -11.30 -2.00 26.58
C PHE A 611 -9.88 -2.49 26.81
N LYS A 612 -9.38 -3.39 25.95
CA LYS A 612 -8.04 -3.96 26.07
C LYS A 612 -7.02 -2.96 25.52
N ILE A 613 -6.85 -1.86 26.23
CA ILE A 613 -6.03 -0.71 25.82
C ILE A 613 -4.53 -0.92 26.06
N GLU A 614 -4.19 -1.84 26.96
CA GLU A 614 -2.83 -2.26 27.21
C GLU A 614 -2.52 -3.51 26.36
N PRO A 615 -1.40 -3.55 25.61
CA PRO A 615 -0.96 -4.77 24.96
C PRO A 615 -0.42 -5.71 26.03
N TYR A 616 -1.26 -6.65 26.48
CA TYR A 616 -0.83 -7.63 27.47
C TYR A 616 0.27 -8.53 26.89
N PRO A 617 1.36 -8.78 27.65
CA PRO A 617 2.40 -9.69 27.21
C PRO A 617 1.85 -11.12 27.11
N ILE A 618 2.30 -11.88 26.10
CA ILE A 618 2.10 -13.33 26.03
C ILE A 618 2.64 -13.94 27.33
N TYR A 619 1.91 -14.90 27.91
CA TYR A 619 2.43 -15.68 29.03
C TYR A 619 2.98 -17.03 28.54
N PRO A 620 4.25 -17.36 28.79
CA PRO A 620 5.27 -16.56 29.48
C PRO A 620 5.83 -15.43 28.59
N PRO A 621 6.29 -14.31 29.18
CA PRO A 621 6.80 -13.17 28.43
C PRO A 621 7.88 -13.61 27.45
N LEU A 622 7.73 -13.23 26.18
CA LEU A 622 8.82 -13.32 25.21
C LEU A 622 9.98 -12.46 25.74
N PRO A 623 11.25 -12.87 25.58
CA PRO A 623 12.39 -12.14 26.13
C PRO A 623 12.59 -10.75 25.54
N SER A 624 11.82 -10.37 24.51
CA SER A 624 12.30 -9.46 23.48
C SER A 624 11.25 -8.53 22.85
N THR A 625 10.10 -8.26 23.48
CA THR A 625 9.27 -7.16 22.98
C THR A 625 9.91 -5.84 23.38
N HIS A 626 10.61 -5.19 22.45
CA HIS A 626 11.17 -3.84 22.59
C HIS A 626 10.05 -2.77 22.71
N ILE A 627 9.26 -2.86 23.78
CA ILE A 627 8.07 -2.06 24.04
C ILE A 627 8.08 -1.62 25.50
N ASN A 628 8.11 -0.31 25.71
CA ASN A 628 7.96 0.32 27.01
C ASN A 628 6.51 0.81 27.18
N LEU A 629 5.80 0.25 28.15
CA LEU A 629 4.44 0.63 28.47
C LEU A 629 4.43 1.88 29.36
N SER A 630 3.66 2.90 28.95
CA SER A 630 3.56 4.17 29.67
C SER A 630 2.10 4.52 29.97
N PRO A 631 1.59 4.28 31.18
CA PRO A 631 0.23 4.69 31.53
C PRO A 631 0.12 6.21 31.65
N ASP A 632 -0.89 6.80 31.02
CA ASP A 632 -1.28 8.19 31.24
C ASP A 632 -2.17 8.26 32.48
N ALA A 633 -1.60 8.79 33.57
CA ALA A 633 -2.27 8.89 34.86
C ALA A 633 -3.25 10.06 34.97
N TYR A 634 -3.25 10.99 34.02
CA TYR A 634 -4.07 12.20 34.06
C TYR A 634 -5.41 12.03 33.36
N VAL A 635 -5.48 11.09 32.41
CA VAL A 635 -6.63 10.99 31.51
C VAL A 635 -7.31 9.64 31.60
N THR A 636 -8.63 9.70 31.61
CA THR A 636 -9.51 8.56 31.40
C THR A 636 -10.56 8.94 30.38
N PHE A 637 -11.11 7.96 29.66
CA PHE A 637 -12.22 8.20 28.75
C PHE A 637 -13.39 7.26 29.06
N ASP A 638 -14.60 7.74 28.75
CA ASP A 638 -15.84 6.99 28.94
C ASP A 638 -16.32 6.34 27.63
N SER A 639 -16.09 7.02 26.50
CA SER A 639 -16.48 6.59 25.15
C SER A 639 -15.29 6.67 24.19
N LYS A 640 -15.14 5.64 23.34
CA LYS A 640 -14.07 5.62 22.32
C LYS A 640 -14.12 6.87 21.42
N ASN A 641 -15.30 7.38 21.11
CA ASN A 641 -15.43 8.58 20.26
C ASN A 641 -14.81 9.84 20.88
N ASP A 642 -14.69 9.90 22.21
CA ASP A 642 -14.07 11.04 22.90
C ASP A 642 -12.54 10.96 22.78
N ALA A 643 -11.98 9.77 22.99
CA ALA A 643 -10.54 9.51 22.91
C ALA A 643 -10.03 9.35 21.47
N CYS A 644 -10.90 8.96 20.54
CA CYS A 644 -10.55 8.63 19.17
C CYS A 644 -11.59 9.23 18.20
N PRO A 645 -11.73 10.57 18.13
CA PRO A 645 -12.69 11.21 17.25
C PRO A 645 -12.31 11.01 15.77
N SER A 646 -13.33 10.87 14.92
CA SER A 646 -13.14 10.81 13.46
C SER A 646 -12.52 12.10 12.92
N SER A 647 -11.57 11.96 12.00
CA SER A 647 -11.00 13.07 11.22
C SER A 647 -11.73 13.29 9.88
N ILE A 648 -12.74 12.45 9.58
CA ILE A 648 -13.47 12.48 8.31
C ILE A 648 -14.57 13.56 8.33
N GLY A 649 -14.67 14.33 7.25
CA GLY A 649 -15.78 15.28 7.04
C GLY A 649 -15.62 16.65 7.72
N GLY A 650 -14.54 16.88 8.46
CA GLY A 650 -14.21 18.21 9.01
C GLY A 650 -13.67 19.16 7.93
N SER A 651 -14.25 20.37 7.83
CA SER A 651 -13.63 21.45 7.04
C SER A 651 -12.40 21.96 7.77
N ILE A 652 -11.25 21.92 7.09
CA ILE A 652 -10.02 22.48 7.64
C ILE A 652 -10.09 24.01 7.62
N ASN A 653 -9.77 24.64 8.74
CA ASN A 653 -9.47 26.07 8.75
C ASN A 653 -8.02 26.24 8.28
N THR A 654 -7.84 26.48 6.98
CA THR A 654 -6.50 26.58 6.37
C THR A 654 -5.64 27.68 6.97
N THR A 655 -6.23 28.77 7.49
CA THR A 655 -5.49 29.83 8.18
C THR A 655 -4.94 29.35 9.52
N LEU A 656 -5.75 28.67 10.33
CA LEU A 656 -5.30 28.13 11.62
C LEU A 656 -4.26 27.03 11.42
N GLU A 657 -4.46 26.13 10.45
CA GLU A 657 -3.49 25.05 10.21
C GLU A 657 -2.16 25.58 9.68
N LYS A 658 -2.14 26.68 8.90
CA LYS A 658 -0.88 27.34 8.49
C LYS A 658 -0.13 27.93 9.68
N VAL A 659 -0.83 28.57 10.62
CA VAL A 659 -0.23 29.10 11.85
C VAL A 659 0.34 27.98 12.70
N GLU A 660 -0.39 26.86 12.82
CA GLU A 660 0.09 25.67 13.53
C GLU A 660 1.36 25.12 12.87
N LEU A 661 1.36 24.96 11.55
CA LEU A 661 2.54 24.52 10.78
C LEU A 661 3.75 25.43 11.04
N GLU A 662 3.59 26.75 10.92
CA GLU A 662 4.66 27.73 11.15
C GLU A 662 5.21 27.68 12.58
N ASN A 663 4.34 27.55 13.59
CA ASN A 663 4.76 27.42 14.99
C ASN A 663 5.56 26.14 15.23
N GLU A 664 5.07 25.01 14.72
CA GLU A 664 5.70 23.70 14.90
C GLU A 664 7.03 23.60 14.13
N ILE A 665 7.20 24.31 13.00
CA ILE A 665 8.51 24.49 12.34
C ILE A 665 9.50 25.16 13.31
N ILE A 666 9.15 26.33 13.85
CA ILE A 666 10.03 27.11 14.74
C ILE A 666 10.43 26.30 15.98
N ILE A 667 9.47 25.58 16.58
CA ILE A 667 9.75 24.78 17.78
C ILE A 667 10.66 23.59 17.43
N ALA A 668 10.38 22.86 16.34
CA ALA A 668 11.21 21.75 15.91
C ALA A 668 12.66 22.21 15.63
N GLU A 669 12.84 23.35 14.95
CA GLU A 669 14.17 23.92 14.69
C GLU A 669 14.93 24.28 15.97
N SER A 670 14.24 24.82 16.98
CA SER A 670 14.89 25.11 18.26
C SER A 670 15.47 23.87 18.95
N TYR A 671 14.82 22.71 18.80
CA TYR A 671 15.33 21.44 19.32
C TYR A 671 16.44 20.86 18.44
N VAL A 672 16.39 21.05 17.13
CA VAL A 672 17.50 20.72 16.23
C VAL A 672 18.74 21.51 16.60
N ASP A 673 18.63 22.83 16.79
CA ASP A 673 19.74 23.69 17.22
C ASP A 673 20.30 23.25 18.58
N THR A 674 19.41 22.89 19.51
CA THR A 674 19.81 22.37 20.82
C THR A 674 20.61 21.07 20.68
N LEU A 675 20.18 20.13 19.83
CA LEU A 675 20.92 18.89 19.58
C LEU A 675 22.25 19.17 18.88
N ASN A 676 22.27 20.04 17.87
CA ASN A 676 23.49 20.42 17.15
C ASN A 676 24.53 21.08 18.06
N MET A 677 24.11 21.76 19.14
CA MET A 677 25.05 22.34 20.12
C MET A 677 25.54 21.32 21.17
N LEU A 678 24.69 20.37 21.56
CA LEU A 678 24.96 19.49 22.71
C LEU A 678 25.54 18.13 22.32
N VAL A 679 25.12 17.58 21.17
CA VAL A 679 25.59 16.27 20.73
C VAL A 679 27.07 16.36 20.41
N ASP A 680 27.86 15.52 21.07
CA ASP A 680 29.32 15.46 20.92
C ASP A 680 30.04 16.82 21.09
N GLY A 681 29.50 17.72 21.92
CA GLY A 681 30.05 19.07 22.13
C GLY A 681 29.87 20.00 20.92
N GLY A 682 28.99 19.64 19.99
CA GLY A 682 28.66 20.39 18.78
C GLY A 682 29.54 20.11 17.56
N ASP A 683 30.48 19.19 17.66
CA ASP A 683 31.33 18.77 16.55
C ASP A 683 31.64 17.26 16.64
N THR A 684 30.72 16.45 16.11
CA THR A 684 30.85 14.99 16.05
C THR A 684 32.09 14.56 15.27
N GLU A 685 32.45 15.24 14.16
CA GLU A 685 33.61 14.86 13.35
C GLU A 685 34.91 15.05 14.12
N SER A 686 35.08 16.21 14.77
CA SER A 686 36.27 16.50 15.58
C SER A 686 36.37 15.56 16.78
N LEU A 687 35.28 15.37 17.54
CA LEU A 687 35.32 14.47 18.70
C LEU A 687 35.60 13.02 18.29
N ASN A 688 34.96 12.56 17.21
CA ASN A 688 35.20 11.23 16.68
C ASN A 688 36.65 11.06 16.19
N TRP A 689 37.22 12.09 15.56
CA TRP A 689 38.62 12.09 15.13
C TRP A 689 39.58 12.03 16.31
N ASP A 690 39.34 12.79 17.37
CA ASP A 690 40.14 12.77 18.60
C ASP A 690 40.14 11.37 19.23
N VAL A 691 38.98 10.70 19.28
CA VAL A 691 38.88 9.31 19.75
C VAL A 691 39.66 8.36 18.84
N GLN A 692 39.47 8.46 17.52
CA GLN A 692 40.10 7.55 16.56
C GLN A 692 41.62 7.72 16.48
N MET A 693 42.13 8.94 16.64
CA MET A 693 43.56 9.23 16.59
C MET A 693 44.27 9.13 17.93
N SER A 694 43.53 8.97 19.02
CA SER A 694 44.10 8.80 20.35
C SER A 694 45.05 7.60 20.48
N PHE A 695 45.99 7.69 21.41
CA PHE A 695 46.90 6.60 21.78
C PHE A 695 46.87 6.32 23.29
N PRO A 696 47.41 5.18 23.77
CA PRO A 696 47.20 4.73 25.16
C PRO A 696 47.63 5.69 26.26
N GLY A 697 48.54 6.64 25.96
CA GLY A 697 48.97 7.68 26.90
C GLY A 697 47.88 8.69 27.24
N GLU A 698 46.94 8.92 26.31
CA GLU A 698 45.87 9.92 26.40
C GLU A 698 44.56 9.34 26.95
N ALA A 699 44.55 8.08 27.37
CA ALA A 699 43.33 7.36 27.75
C ALA A 699 42.48 8.07 28.82
N LEU A 700 43.11 8.69 29.82
CA LEU A 700 42.38 9.45 30.84
C LEU A 700 41.80 10.75 30.27
N GLU A 701 42.51 11.41 29.37
CA GLU A 701 42.07 12.65 28.72
C GLU A 701 40.88 12.37 27.80
N ILE A 702 40.97 11.33 26.96
CA ILE A 702 39.87 10.91 26.08
C ILE A 702 38.67 10.44 26.89
N ARG A 703 38.86 9.64 27.95
CA ARG A 703 37.74 9.27 28.83
C ARG A 703 37.07 10.51 29.43
N GLN A 704 37.85 11.48 29.91
CA GLN A 704 37.29 12.68 30.53
C GLN A 704 36.58 13.57 29.50
N LEU A 705 37.13 13.68 28.29
CA LEU A 705 36.50 14.37 27.17
C LEU A 705 35.12 13.76 26.88
N LEU A 706 35.04 12.43 26.71
CA LEU A 706 33.78 11.73 26.48
C LEU A 706 32.79 11.89 27.65
N LEU A 707 33.27 11.88 28.89
CA LEU A 707 32.41 12.09 30.06
C LEU A 707 31.93 13.55 30.21
N ASN A 708 32.69 14.53 29.74
CA ASN A 708 32.27 15.93 29.75
C ASN A 708 31.13 16.18 28.75
N GLU A 709 31.17 15.49 27.61
CA GLU A 709 30.10 15.56 26.59
C GLU A 709 28.93 14.60 26.87
N SER A 710 29.05 13.75 27.90
CA SER A 710 27.95 12.90 28.36
C SER A 710 26.90 13.75 29.11
N PRO A 711 25.59 13.48 28.95
CA PRO A 711 24.96 12.30 28.34
C PRO A 711 24.59 12.47 26.85
N TYR A 712 25.29 13.33 26.11
CA TYR A 712 24.93 13.71 24.73
C TYR A 712 25.78 13.05 23.64
N LEU A 713 26.48 11.97 23.94
CA LEU A 713 27.29 11.29 22.92
C LEU A 713 26.41 10.64 21.83
N SER A 714 26.85 10.78 20.57
CA SER A 714 26.24 10.10 19.42
C SER A 714 26.66 8.63 19.33
N ASP A 715 25.84 7.82 18.65
CA ASP A 715 26.16 6.43 18.38
C ASP A 715 27.48 6.30 17.59
N THR A 716 27.82 7.27 16.74
CA THR A 716 29.09 7.31 16.01
C THR A 716 30.28 7.39 16.96
N VAL A 717 30.28 8.36 17.90
CA VAL A 717 31.37 8.52 18.86
C VAL A 717 31.41 7.37 19.85
N LEU A 718 30.24 6.89 20.31
CA LEU A 718 30.15 5.72 21.20
C LEU A 718 30.74 4.47 20.55
N LYS A 719 30.41 4.18 19.28
CA LYS A 719 30.97 3.03 18.54
C LYS A 719 32.48 3.17 18.37
N SER A 720 32.98 4.33 17.94
CA SER A 720 34.43 4.58 17.84
C SER A 720 35.13 4.43 19.19
N ALA A 721 34.52 4.87 20.29
CA ALA A 721 35.05 4.71 21.63
C ALA A 721 35.07 3.23 22.07
N ILE A 722 34.05 2.45 21.68
CA ILE A 722 34.01 1.00 21.93
C ILE A 722 35.13 0.29 21.15
N ASP A 723 35.31 0.62 19.87
CA ASP A 723 36.30 -0.02 19.01
C ASP A 723 37.74 0.32 19.39
N LYS A 724 37.97 1.46 20.05
CA LYS A 724 39.29 1.92 20.50
C LYS A 724 39.77 1.21 21.78
N GLU A 725 39.72 -0.12 21.80
CA GLU A 725 40.03 -0.96 22.97
C GLU A 725 41.45 -0.77 23.54
N ASN A 726 42.41 -0.39 22.70
CA ASN A 726 43.80 -0.15 23.12
C ASN A 726 43.96 1.14 23.96
N VAL A 727 43.00 2.06 23.88
CA VAL A 727 42.96 3.30 24.65
C VAL A 727 41.90 3.22 25.75
N LEU A 728 40.70 2.72 25.42
CA LEU A 728 39.54 2.66 26.30
C LEU A 728 39.21 1.21 26.73
N PRO A 729 39.82 0.71 27.83
CA PRO A 729 39.51 -0.62 28.38
C PRO A 729 38.08 -0.68 28.95
N ASN A 730 37.60 -1.90 29.23
CA ASN A 730 36.20 -2.18 29.63
C ASN A 730 35.69 -1.27 30.77
N ALA A 731 36.51 -0.96 31.76
CA ALA A 731 36.13 -0.04 32.84
C ALA A 731 35.85 1.40 32.35
N MET A 732 36.68 1.92 31.44
CA MET A 732 36.54 3.29 30.92
C MET A 732 35.31 3.40 30.03
N ILE A 733 35.16 2.45 29.10
CA ILE A 733 34.03 2.47 28.17
C ILE A 733 32.71 2.24 28.90
N ARG A 734 32.69 1.37 29.93
CA ARG A 734 31.50 1.21 30.78
C ARG A 734 31.11 2.54 31.43
N ASP A 735 32.05 3.29 32.00
CA ASP A 735 31.74 4.59 32.62
C ASP A 735 31.11 5.56 31.61
N VAL A 736 31.62 5.59 30.37
CA VAL A 736 31.06 6.41 29.29
C VAL A 736 29.66 5.92 28.89
N LEU A 737 29.48 4.62 28.65
CA LEU A 737 28.20 4.05 28.22
C LEU A 737 27.12 4.17 29.30
N THR A 738 27.45 3.94 30.56
CA THR A 738 26.53 4.16 31.70
C THR A 738 26.15 5.64 31.88
N ALA A 739 27.04 6.57 31.55
CA ALA A 739 26.74 8.00 31.52
C ALA A 739 25.85 8.40 30.32
N ASN A 740 25.65 7.52 29.35
CA ASN A 740 24.84 7.72 28.15
C ASN A 740 23.77 6.61 28.05
N PRO A 741 22.63 6.73 28.78
CA PRO A 741 21.62 5.67 28.86
C PRO A 741 21.11 5.14 27.52
N GLN A 742 21.13 5.96 26.46
CA GLN A 742 20.79 5.57 25.08
C GLN A 742 21.63 4.40 24.55
N SER A 743 22.86 4.22 25.05
CA SER A 743 23.77 3.15 24.63
C SER A 743 23.20 1.75 24.89
N ALA A 744 22.34 1.60 25.89
CA ALA A 744 21.69 0.34 26.24
C ALA A 744 20.45 0.02 25.39
N LYS A 745 20.05 0.93 24.49
CA LYS A 745 18.83 0.83 23.67
C LYS A 745 19.13 0.82 22.16
N SER A 746 20.33 1.23 21.76
CA SER A 746 20.77 1.21 20.36
C SER A 746 21.25 -0.19 19.98
N PRO A 747 20.56 -0.90 19.06
CA PRO A 747 20.99 -2.23 18.63
C PRO A 747 22.40 -2.23 18.05
N GLU A 748 22.76 -1.19 17.30
CA GLU A 748 24.09 -1.04 16.71
C GLU A 748 25.17 -0.91 17.79
N VAL A 749 24.96 -0.07 18.80
CA VAL A 749 25.93 0.12 19.90
C VAL A 749 26.10 -1.19 20.70
N LEU A 750 25.00 -1.88 21.02
CA LEU A 750 25.03 -3.17 21.71
C LEU A 750 25.76 -4.24 20.88
N GLN A 751 25.53 -4.26 19.57
CA GLN A 751 26.24 -5.16 18.65
C GLN A 751 27.74 -4.86 18.63
N THR A 752 28.15 -3.59 18.58
CA THR A 752 29.56 -3.18 18.64
C THR A 752 30.21 -3.59 19.98
N ILE A 753 29.51 -3.43 21.11
CA ILE A 753 30.01 -3.88 22.44
C ILE A 753 30.26 -5.39 22.45
N ASN A 754 29.31 -6.17 21.92
CA ASN A 754 29.40 -7.64 21.86
C ASN A 754 30.50 -8.13 20.89
N GLY A 755 30.94 -7.26 19.96
CA GLY A 755 32.02 -7.54 19.01
C GLY A 755 33.45 -7.34 19.53
N ARG A 756 33.63 -6.83 20.76
CA ARG A 756 34.96 -6.52 21.32
C ARG A 756 35.88 -7.74 21.43
N ILE A 757 37.17 -7.55 21.15
CA ILE A 757 38.25 -8.55 21.30
C ILE A 757 38.41 -8.96 22.75
N ASN A 758 38.34 -8.01 23.68
CA ASN A 758 38.27 -8.27 25.11
C ASN A 758 36.82 -8.17 25.59
N PRO A 759 36.07 -9.29 25.69
CA PRO A 759 34.65 -9.27 25.94
C PRO A 759 34.30 -8.54 27.23
N MET A 760 33.19 -7.80 27.20
CA MET A 760 32.69 -7.13 28.39
C MET A 760 32.22 -8.16 29.42
N PRO A 761 32.69 -8.10 30.68
CA PRO A 761 32.19 -8.99 31.73
C PRO A 761 30.69 -8.77 31.98
N ASP A 762 29.95 -9.85 32.23
CA ASP A 762 28.48 -9.84 32.42
C ASP A 762 28.00 -8.74 33.39
N TYR A 763 28.68 -8.56 34.53
CA TYR A 763 28.27 -7.54 35.51
C TYR A 763 28.43 -6.08 35.02
N MET A 764 29.37 -5.81 34.11
CA MET A 764 29.52 -4.47 33.50
C MET A 764 28.48 -4.26 32.41
N MET A 765 28.17 -5.32 31.68
CA MET A 765 27.07 -5.31 30.74
C MET A 765 25.77 -5.03 31.50
N ASP A 766 25.53 -5.67 32.65
CA ASP A 766 24.40 -5.39 33.53
C ASP A 766 24.39 -3.93 34.02
N GLU A 767 25.55 -3.34 34.32
CA GLU A 767 25.68 -1.92 34.68
C GLU A 767 25.23 -1.01 33.51
N ILE A 768 25.60 -1.31 32.27
CA ILE A 768 25.15 -0.57 31.07
C ILE A 768 23.66 -0.78 30.84
N MET A 769 23.19 -2.03 30.91
CA MET A 769 21.79 -2.39 30.66
C MET A 769 20.82 -1.79 31.69
N GLN A 770 21.28 -1.29 32.83
CA GLN A 770 20.45 -0.45 33.71
C GLN A 770 19.89 0.77 32.97
N GLY A 771 20.65 1.32 32.02
CA GLY A 771 20.23 2.42 31.14
C GLY A 771 19.05 2.07 30.23
N ALA A 772 18.77 0.79 29.96
CA ALA A 772 17.66 0.38 29.12
C ALA A 772 16.29 0.82 29.69
N THR A 773 16.21 1.03 31.01
CA THR A 773 14.97 1.41 31.71
C THR A 773 14.88 2.90 32.09
N VAL A 774 15.89 3.71 31.75
CA VAL A 774 16.00 5.13 32.16
C VAL A 774 16.25 6.01 30.94
N TYR A 775 15.62 7.18 30.87
CA TYR A 775 15.88 8.15 29.79
C TYR A 775 17.04 9.09 30.14
N GLY A 776 18.03 9.17 29.24
CA GLY A 776 19.09 10.17 29.27
C GLY A 776 18.64 11.53 28.73
N CYS A 777 19.39 12.60 29.03
CA CYS A 777 18.99 13.95 28.62
C CYS A 777 18.93 14.13 27.09
N LYS A 778 19.81 13.47 26.34
CA LYS A 778 19.78 13.47 24.86
C LYS A 778 18.46 12.89 24.34
N GLU A 779 18.09 11.73 24.85
CA GLU A 779 16.86 11.03 24.45
C GLU A 779 15.61 11.88 24.74
N LEU A 780 15.58 12.62 25.84
CA LEU A 780 14.47 13.52 26.17
C LEU A 780 14.34 14.67 25.14
N VAL A 781 15.46 15.21 24.66
CA VAL A 781 15.46 16.26 23.62
C VAL A 781 15.05 15.68 22.27
N GLU A 782 15.59 14.51 21.89
CA GLU A 782 15.20 13.80 20.65
C GLU A 782 13.71 13.45 20.64
N GLN A 783 13.15 13.05 21.79
CA GLN A 783 11.73 12.79 21.94
C GLN A 783 10.85 14.03 21.71
N GLN A 784 11.27 15.20 22.23
CA GLN A 784 10.54 16.45 21.97
C GLN A 784 10.65 16.87 20.51
N LEU A 785 11.82 16.73 19.90
CA LEU A 785 11.99 16.97 18.48
C LEU A 785 11.07 16.08 17.64
N ALA A 786 11.04 14.77 17.92
CA ALA A 786 10.18 13.82 17.21
C ALA A 786 8.69 14.17 17.32
N LEU A 787 8.24 14.64 18.50
CA LEU A 787 6.88 15.10 18.71
C LEU A 787 6.53 16.29 17.80
N HIS A 788 7.35 17.34 17.83
CA HIS A 788 7.08 18.56 17.07
C HIS A 788 7.22 18.33 15.56
N LYS A 789 8.15 17.48 15.11
CA LYS A 789 8.21 17.03 13.71
C LYS A 789 6.93 16.31 13.29
N THR A 790 6.39 15.43 14.14
CA THR A 790 5.14 14.73 13.87
C THR A 790 3.97 15.70 13.71
N LYS A 791 3.84 16.69 14.60
CA LYS A 791 2.78 17.71 14.52
C LYS A 791 2.91 18.56 13.25
N ARG A 792 4.11 19.07 12.99
CA ARG A 792 4.45 19.83 11.78
C ARG A 792 4.04 19.08 10.51
N ASP A 793 4.49 17.84 10.36
CA ASP A 793 4.25 17.07 9.13
C ASP A 793 2.78 16.64 8.98
N LYS A 794 2.07 16.43 10.10
CA LYS A 794 0.60 16.27 10.08
C LYS A 794 -0.11 17.51 9.55
N SER A 795 0.29 18.71 10.00
CA SER A 795 -0.28 19.97 9.50
C SER A 795 0.03 20.22 8.03
N LEU A 796 1.28 19.97 7.60
CA LEU A 796 1.68 20.03 6.19
C LEU A 796 0.84 19.07 5.34
N THR A 797 0.68 17.82 5.77
CA THR A 797 -0.09 16.79 5.07
C THR A 797 -1.55 17.20 4.93
N LYS A 798 -2.19 17.72 5.98
CA LYS A 798 -3.58 18.19 5.91
C LYS A 798 -3.75 19.32 4.89
N LEU A 799 -2.82 20.27 4.82
CA LEU A 799 -2.84 21.37 3.86
C LEU A 799 -2.62 20.86 2.42
N LEU A 800 -1.61 20.02 2.20
CA LEU A 800 -1.36 19.40 0.89
C LEU A 800 -2.58 18.59 0.43
N ARG A 801 -3.17 17.79 1.31
CA ARG A 801 -4.39 17.01 1.04
C ARG A 801 -5.56 17.91 0.66
N HIS A 802 -5.78 19.00 1.40
CA HIS A 802 -6.84 19.96 1.11
C HIS A 802 -6.71 20.50 -0.32
N TYR A 803 -5.54 21.02 -0.68
CA TYR A 803 -5.30 21.57 -2.01
C TYR A 803 -5.35 20.51 -3.11
N ARG A 804 -4.78 19.31 -2.90
CA ARG A 804 -4.79 18.21 -3.89
C ARG A 804 -6.20 17.63 -4.12
N SER A 805 -7.07 17.70 -3.11
CA SER A 805 -8.46 17.21 -3.21
C SER A 805 -9.43 18.23 -3.83
N ASP A 806 -9.03 19.49 -4.00
CA ASP A 806 -9.89 20.52 -4.55
C ASP A 806 -10.04 20.38 -6.07
N THR A 807 -11.21 19.92 -6.49
CA THR A 807 -11.57 19.77 -7.90
C THR A 807 -12.21 21.03 -8.50
N LEU A 808 -12.49 22.07 -7.71
CA LEU A 808 -13.19 23.29 -8.15
C LEU A 808 -12.24 24.30 -8.78
N ASP A 809 -11.05 24.50 -8.23
CA ASP A 809 -10.01 25.36 -8.80
C ASP A 809 -8.61 24.75 -8.62
N GLN A 810 -8.32 23.76 -9.47
CA GLN A 810 -7.06 23.02 -9.45
C GLN A 810 -5.85 23.93 -9.74
N ALA A 811 -6.03 25.02 -10.49
CA ALA A 811 -4.96 25.98 -10.76
C ALA A 811 -4.57 26.74 -9.50
N ALA A 812 -5.55 27.36 -8.81
CA ALA A 812 -5.30 28.06 -7.56
C ALA A 812 -4.79 27.12 -6.45
N SER A 813 -5.28 25.89 -6.43
CA SER A 813 -4.78 24.86 -5.52
C SER A 813 -3.34 24.45 -5.82
N THR A 814 -2.95 24.35 -7.10
CA THR A 814 -1.55 24.09 -7.47
C THR A 814 -0.64 25.25 -7.08
N ASP A 815 -1.05 26.50 -7.30
CA ASP A 815 -0.29 27.68 -6.86
C ASP A 815 -0.12 27.70 -5.34
N SER A 816 -1.16 27.31 -4.59
CA SER A 816 -1.11 27.19 -3.14
C SER A 816 -0.14 26.10 -2.67
N ILE A 817 -0.06 24.97 -3.38
CA ILE A 817 0.93 23.91 -3.12
C ILE A 817 2.34 24.42 -3.40
N ILE A 818 2.56 25.12 -4.51
CA ILE A 818 3.88 25.71 -4.85
C ILE A 818 4.35 26.65 -3.73
N VAL A 819 3.50 27.58 -3.30
CA VAL A 819 3.83 28.53 -2.22
C VAL A 819 4.10 27.79 -0.91
N LEU A 820 3.29 26.78 -0.58
CA LEU A 820 3.46 25.98 0.62
C LEU A 820 4.81 25.26 0.62
N LEU A 821 5.18 24.57 -0.46
CA LEU A 821 6.44 23.84 -0.59
C LEU A 821 7.66 24.78 -0.64
N GLN A 822 7.55 25.94 -1.32
CA GLN A 822 8.62 26.94 -1.37
C GLN A 822 8.95 27.55 0.00
N SER A 823 7.97 27.61 0.90
CA SER A 823 8.15 28.18 2.24
C SER A 823 8.79 27.21 3.24
N GLN A 824 8.93 25.93 2.89
CA GLN A 824 9.54 24.93 3.77
C GLN A 824 11.07 25.04 3.75
N LEU A 825 11.71 24.65 4.85
CA LEU A 825 13.17 24.73 5.03
C LEU A 825 13.87 23.37 4.78
N HIS A 826 13.11 22.33 4.46
CA HIS A 826 13.62 20.97 4.30
C HIS A 826 13.78 20.57 2.83
N PRO A 827 14.88 19.88 2.46
CA PRO A 827 15.15 19.52 1.08
C PRO A 827 14.06 18.63 0.48
N GLU A 828 13.39 17.79 1.27
CA GLU A 828 12.29 16.92 0.84
C GLU A 828 11.15 17.70 0.16
N SER A 829 10.75 18.86 0.70
CA SER A 829 9.70 19.70 0.12
C SER A 829 10.15 20.36 -1.19
N HIS A 830 11.44 20.69 -1.32
CA HIS A 830 12.00 21.23 -2.56
C HIS A 830 12.14 20.17 -3.66
N TYR A 831 12.42 18.90 -3.31
CA TYR A 831 12.36 17.80 -4.28
C TYR A 831 10.93 17.57 -4.79
N GLU A 832 9.93 17.59 -3.90
CA GLU A 832 8.51 17.52 -4.28
C GLU A 832 8.13 18.67 -5.22
N LEU A 833 8.60 19.88 -4.92
CA LEU A 833 8.41 21.06 -5.77
C LEU A 833 9.06 20.90 -7.16
N ALA A 834 10.30 20.39 -7.22
CA ALA A 834 10.98 20.14 -8.49
C ALA A 834 10.22 19.10 -9.33
N MET A 835 9.71 18.03 -8.71
CA MET A 835 8.87 17.03 -9.40
C MET A 835 7.54 17.61 -9.89
N LEU A 836 6.91 18.50 -9.11
CA LEU A 836 5.71 19.22 -9.54
C LEU A 836 5.99 20.07 -10.80
N TYR A 837 7.14 20.74 -10.87
CA TYR A 837 7.55 21.47 -12.08
C TYR A 837 7.80 20.56 -13.28
N VAL A 838 8.36 19.36 -13.08
CA VAL A 838 8.45 18.34 -14.15
C VAL A 838 7.07 17.96 -14.65
N ASN A 839 6.10 17.72 -13.76
CA ASN A 839 4.71 17.43 -14.14
C ASN A 839 4.07 18.58 -14.94
N ARG A 840 4.46 19.83 -14.68
CA ARG A 840 3.98 21.04 -15.38
C ARG A 840 4.74 21.44 -16.65
N ASN A 841 5.72 20.66 -17.11
CA ASN A 841 6.59 21.01 -18.25
C ASN A 841 7.48 22.26 -18.02
N ASP A 842 7.86 22.54 -16.78
CA ASP A 842 8.66 23.71 -16.43
C ASP A 842 10.12 23.34 -16.08
N SER A 843 10.95 23.13 -17.11
CA SER A 843 12.36 22.79 -16.89
C SER A 843 13.16 23.87 -16.16
N ILE A 844 12.82 25.14 -16.39
CA ILE A 844 13.59 26.25 -15.80
C ILE A 844 13.45 26.19 -14.28
N ASN A 845 12.21 26.15 -13.79
CA ASN A 845 11.97 26.07 -12.36
C ASN A 845 12.36 24.71 -11.77
N THR A 846 12.26 23.61 -12.52
CA THR A 846 12.75 22.29 -12.08
C THR A 846 14.23 22.34 -11.70
N PHE A 847 15.10 22.69 -12.66
CA PHE A 847 16.54 22.61 -12.43
C PHE A 847 17.06 23.77 -11.57
N THR A 848 16.44 24.95 -11.63
CA THR A 848 16.75 26.04 -10.68
C THR A 848 16.41 25.65 -9.24
N THR A 849 15.29 24.97 -9.00
CA THR A 849 14.93 24.49 -7.66
C THR A 849 15.96 23.48 -7.15
N LEU A 850 16.38 22.52 -7.98
CA LEU A 850 17.42 21.56 -7.61
C LEU A 850 18.76 22.24 -7.30
N GLU A 851 19.23 23.14 -8.18
CA GLU A 851 20.50 23.86 -7.97
C GLU A 851 20.51 24.64 -6.66
N ASN A 852 19.37 25.29 -6.32
CA ASN A 852 19.22 26.07 -5.10
C ASN A 852 19.22 25.23 -3.82
N ILE A 853 18.92 23.93 -3.87
CA ILE A 853 18.99 23.07 -2.67
C ILE A 853 20.43 23.02 -2.13
N ASN A 854 21.43 22.93 -3.01
CA ASN A 854 22.84 22.90 -2.60
C ASN A 854 23.32 24.23 -1.99
N THR A 855 22.64 25.34 -2.28
CA THR A 855 22.99 26.65 -1.72
C THR A 855 22.18 27.01 -0.48
N ASN A 856 20.95 26.51 -0.38
CA ASN A 856 19.98 26.92 0.64
C ASN A 856 19.87 25.92 1.80
N CYS A 857 20.30 24.67 1.59
CA CYS A 857 20.26 23.61 2.59
C CYS A 857 21.69 23.12 2.87
N ASP A 858 22.02 22.92 4.15
CA ASP A 858 23.24 22.23 4.54
C ASP A 858 22.99 20.71 4.48
N LEU A 859 23.52 20.07 3.44
CA LEU A 859 23.27 18.65 3.16
C LEU A 859 24.35 17.77 3.77
N THR A 860 23.93 16.77 4.55
CA THR A 860 24.81 15.67 4.96
C THR A 860 25.31 14.87 3.75
N GLN A 861 26.40 14.11 3.89
CA GLN A 861 26.90 13.24 2.80
C GLN A 861 25.82 12.30 2.23
N LYS A 862 24.97 11.73 3.09
CA LYS A 862 23.84 10.89 2.67
C LYS A 862 22.81 11.71 1.88
N GLN A 863 22.49 12.92 2.31
CA GLN A 863 21.56 13.80 1.59
C GLN A 863 22.15 14.28 0.26
N MET A 864 23.46 14.51 0.16
CA MET A 864 24.14 14.81 -1.12
C MET A 864 24.02 13.64 -2.11
N MET A 865 24.22 12.40 -1.64
CA MET A 865 24.00 11.21 -2.49
C MET A 865 22.54 11.13 -2.99
N VAL A 866 21.56 11.36 -2.10
CA VAL A 866 20.14 11.38 -2.48
C VAL A 866 19.83 12.53 -3.45
N HIS A 867 20.48 13.69 -3.28
CA HIS A 867 20.36 14.83 -4.18
C HIS A 867 20.81 14.48 -5.61
N GLU A 868 21.97 13.83 -5.75
CA GLU A 868 22.50 13.37 -7.04
C GLU A 868 21.54 12.37 -7.71
N LEU A 869 21.00 11.41 -6.94
CA LEU A 869 20.00 10.46 -7.45
C LEU A 869 18.71 11.15 -7.95
N TYR A 870 18.27 12.22 -7.29
CA TYR A 870 17.14 13.02 -7.77
C TYR A 870 17.49 13.75 -9.07
N ALA A 871 18.68 14.33 -9.19
CA ALA A 871 19.10 15.02 -10.40
C ALA A 871 19.12 14.07 -11.61
N ASP A 872 19.66 12.86 -11.43
CA ASP A 872 19.70 11.83 -12.47
C ASP A 872 18.28 11.36 -12.85
N LEU A 873 17.44 11.03 -11.86
CA LEU A 873 16.06 10.61 -12.10
C LEU A 873 15.26 11.68 -12.86
N LEU A 874 15.35 12.94 -12.44
CA LEU A 874 14.60 14.05 -13.04
C LEU A 874 15.08 14.34 -14.47
N ALA A 875 16.38 14.16 -14.75
CA ALA A 875 16.90 14.24 -16.10
C ALA A 875 16.31 13.16 -17.02
N ILE A 876 16.19 11.92 -16.55
CA ILE A 876 15.56 10.81 -17.28
C ILE A 876 14.07 11.11 -17.53
N GLN A 877 13.33 11.45 -16.47
CA GLN A 877 11.91 11.79 -16.57
C GLN A 877 11.66 12.94 -17.55
N TRP A 878 12.48 13.99 -17.50
CA TRP A 878 12.39 15.13 -18.41
C TRP A 878 12.66 14.72 -19.87
N LEU A 879 13.66 13.88 -20.11
CA LEU A 879 13.98 13.38 -21.45
C LEU A 879 12.84 12.51 -22.01
N MET A 880 12.28 11.61 -21.21
CA MET A 880 11.13 10.80 -21.58
C MET A 880 9.93 11.68 -21.93
N LYS A 881 9.66 12.71 -21.12
CA LYS A 881 8.56 13.66 -21.37
C LYS A 881 8.78 14.45 -22.67
N LYS A 882 9.99 14.96 -22.90
CA LYS A 882 10.34 15.69 -24.14
C LYS A 882 10.22 14.83 -25.39
N THR A 883 10.50 13.54 -25.28
CA THR A 883 10.42 12.57 -26.39
C THR A 883 9.05 11.89 -26.51
N ASN A 884 8.10 12.21 -25.63
CA ASN A 884 6.80 11.55 -25.51
C ASN A 884 6.93 10.01 -25.38
N ALA A 885 7.97 9.55 -24.68
CA ALA A 885 8.23 8.14 -24.47
C ALA A 885 7.34 7.59 -23.33
N LEU A 886 6.57 6.53 -23.60
CA LEU A 886 5.78 5.82 -22.58
C LEU A 886 6.64 4.96 -21.66
N LEU A 887 7.73 4.42 -22.19
CA LEU A 887 8.64 3.49 -21.54
C LEU A 887 10.08 3.95 -21.74
N PRO A 888 10.97 3.70 -20.77
CA PRO A 888 12.38 4.01 -20.91
C PRO A 888 13.04 3.17 -22.01
N ASP A 889 14.02 3.74 -22.69
CA ASP A 889 14.88 3.01 -23.64
C ASP A 889 15.98 2.20 -22.90
N SER A 890 16.80 1.46 -23.66
CA SER A 890 17.84 0.59 -23.07
C SER A 890 18.92 1.35 -22.28
N LEU A 891 19.24 2.60 -22.64
CA LEU A 891 20.21 3.41 -21.90
C LEU A 891 19.58 3.92 -20.60
N GLN A 892 18.35 4.43 -20.69
CA GLN A 892 17.58 4.87 -19.52
C GLN A 892 17.33 3.71 -18.55
N ILE A 893 17.03 2.50 -19.04
CA ILE A 893 16.90 1.30 -18.19
C ILE A 893 18.20 1.03 -17.41
N PHE A 894 19.37 1.17 -18.04
CA PHE A 894 20.65 0.97 -17.36
C PHE A 894 20.89 2.01 -16.26
N GLU A 895 20.59 3.29 -16.53
CA GLU A 895 20.70 4.35 -15.52
C GLU A 895 19.69 4.15 -14.37
N LEU A 896 18.44 3.80 -14.68
CA LEU A 896 17.42 3.48 -13.69
C LEU A 896 17.81 2.29 -12.80
N LEU A 897 18.49 1.28 -13.34
CA LEU A 897 19.02 0.16 -12.53
C LEU A 897 20.08 0.64 -11.52
N ASN A 898 20.92 1.62 -11.89
CA ASN A 898 21.88 2.20 -10.96
C ASN A 898 21.16 3.01 -9.86
N ILE A 899 20.16 3.83 -10.22
CA ILE A 899 19.36 4.59 -9.25
C ILE A 899 18.59 3.65 -8.30
N ALA A 900 17.97 2.60 -8.86
CA ALA A 900 17.21 1.60 -8.12
C ALA A 900 18.09 0.74 -7.18
N SER A 901 19.42 0.78 -7.28
CA SER A 901 20.27 0.16 -6.25
C SER A 901 20.10 0.78 -4.86
N SER A 902 19.55 2.00 -4.80
CA SER A 902 19.25 2.73 -3.55
C SER A 902 17.76 2.69 -3.19
N LEU A 903 17.16 1.49 -3.12
CA LEU A 903 15.71 1.27 -2.88
C LEU A 903 15.15 1.91 -1.60
N LYS A 904 16.00 2.29 -0.65
CA LYS A 904 15.59 2.98 0.59
C LYS A 904 15.42 4.50 0.41
N THR A 905 15.47 4.98 -0.83
CA THR A 905 15.35 6.39 -1.19
C THR A 905 14.20 6.57 -2.18
N LYS A 906 13.46 7.68 -2.08
CA LYS A 906 12.41 8.05 -3.06
C LYS A 906 12.87 7.96 -4.53
N PRO A 907 14.03 8.49 -4.94
CA PRO A 907 14.46 8.34 -6.33
C PRO A 907 14.72 6.87 -6.70
N GLY A 908 15.26 6.06 -5.79
CA GLY A 908 15.45 4.62 -5.98
C GLY A 908 14.14 3.86 -6.20
N THR A 909 13.10 4.16 -5.41
CA THR A 909 11.79 3.50 -5.54
C THR A 909 11.01 3.97 -6.76
N TYR A 910 11.12 5.25 -7.14
CA TYR A 910 10.59 5.74 -8.42
C TYR A 910 11.26 5.03 -9.60
N ALA A 911 12.58 4.85 -9.56
CA ALA A 911 13.30 4.10 -10.58
C ALA A 911 12.87 2.63 -10.61
N LEU A 912 12.68 1.98 -9.46
CA LEU A 912 12.12 0.63 -9.35
C LEU A 912 10.76 0.53 -10.07
N ASN A 913 9.84 1.45 -9.77
CA ASN A 913 8.50 1.45 -10.36
C ASN A 913 8.53 1.70 -11.87
N MET A 914 9.44 2.55 -12.36
CA MET A 914 9.67 2.73 -13.80
C MET A 914 10.16 1.44 -14.47
N LEU A 915 11.06 0.69 -13.81
CA LEU A 915 11.59 -0.59 -14.30
C LEU A 915 10.53 -1.70 -14.30
N ILE A 916 9.71 -1.79 -13.24
CA ILE A 916 8.57 -2.73 -13.16
C ILE A 916 7.59 -2.43 -14.30
N ARG A 917 7.24 -1.16 -14.51
CA ARG A 917 6.34 -0.73 -15.58
C ARG A 917 6.89 -1.08 -16.97
N ALA A 918 8.20 -1.03 -17.15
CA ALA A 918 8.88 -1.40 -18.39
C ALA A 918 9.01 -2.93 -18.57
N GLY A 919 8.67 -3.74 -17.56
CA GLY A 919 8.91 -5.18 -17.56
C GLY A 919 10.41 -5.54 -17.50
N ALA A 920 11.26 -4.59 -17.11
CA ALA A 920 12.71 -4.76 -17.01
C ALA A 920 13.15 -5.38 -15.68
N LEU A 921 12.27 -5.32 -14.66
CA LEU A 921 12.51 -5.86 -13.33
C LEU A 921 11.21 -6.45 -12.78
N PHE A 922 11.34 -7.59 -12.09
CA PHE A 922 10.26 -8.20 -11.33
C PHE A 922 10.52 -7.97 -9.83
N TYR A 923 9.49 -7.51 -9.12
CA TYR A 923 9.53 -7.26 -7.68
C TYR A 923 8.43 -8.09 -7.04
N GLU A 924 8.80 -8.83 -6.00
CA GLU A 924 7.87 -9.54 -5.12
C GLU A 924 7.96 -8.89 -3.75
N GLU A 925 6.83 -8.40 -3.28
CA GLU A 925 6.76 -7.68 -2.02
C GLU A 925 6.87 -8.64 -0.81
N PRO A 926 7.67 -8.30 0.21
CA PRO A 926 7.87 -9.17 1.37
C PRO A 926 6.63 -9.19 2.28
N ILE A 927 6.33 -10.35 2.85
CA ILE A 927 5.32 -10.52 3.90
C ILE A 927 5.87 -11.51 4.92
N TYR A 928 5.92 -11.10 6.17
CA TYR A 928 6.42 -11.90 7.28
C TYR A 928 5.27 -12.35 8.16
N PHE A 929 5.48 -13.49 8.82
CA PHE A 929 4.56 -14.01 9.80
C PHE A 929 5.36 -14.33 11.06
N PRO A 930 4.86 -13.97 12.25
CA PRO A 930 5.55 -14.26 13.49
C PRO A 930 5.89 -15.74 13.60
N PRO A 931 7.12 -16.10 14.01
CA PRO A 931 7.52 -17.49 14.12
C PRO A 931 6.63 -18.20 15.15
N THR A 932 5.88 -19.20 14.70
CA THR A 932 5.08 -20.05 15.59
C THR A 932 6.02 -20.86 16.50
N PHE A 933 6.07 -20.49 17.79
CA PHE A 933 6.77 -21.15 18.90
C PHE A 933 8.01 -21.98 18.51
N LYS A 934 9.01 -21.38 17.86
CA LYS A 934 10.37 -21.91 17.93
C LYS A 934 11.02 -21.38 19.19
N VAL A 935 11.22 -22.31 20.12
CA VAL A 935 11.88 -22.18 21.42
C VAL A 935 12.99 -21.13 21.36
N LYS A 936 12.89 -20.15 22.27
CA LYS A 936 13.90 -19.12 22.55
C LYS A 936 15.32 -19.68 22.36
N PRO A 937 16.27 -18.93 21.76
CA PRO A 937 17.61 -18.99 22.29
C PRO A 937 17.47 -18.60 23.76
N ILE A 938 17.53 -19.60 24.64
CA ILE A 938 17.84 -19.34 26.03
C ILE A 938 19.19 -18.65 25.93
N TRP A 939 19.22 -17.33 26.17
CA TRP A 939 20.43 -16.68 26.62
C TRP A 939 20.80 -17.42 27.89
N ASN A 940 21.66 -18.43 27.74
CA ASN A 940 22.13 -19.25 28.83
C ASN A 940 22.96 -18.31 29.72
N LEU A 941 22.32 -17.72 30.73
CA LEU A 941 22.95 -17.02 31.86
C LEU A 941 23.81 -17.96 32.73
N ASN A 942 24.28 -19.08 32.20
CA ASN A 942 25.07 -20.06 32.94
C ASN A 942 26.25 -20.56 32.11
N GLY A 943 27.11 -19.63 31.73
CA GLY A 943 28.52 -19.92 31.47
C GLY A 943 29.30 -20.03 32.78
N LYS A 944 29.01 -21.02 33.64
CA LYS A 944 29.96 -21.42 34.70
C LYS A 944 31.21 -22.00 34.02
N LYS A 945 32.19 -21.14 33.73
CA LYS A 945 33.57 -21.57 33.45
C LYS A 945 34.34 -21.71 34.75
N GLU A 946 35.18 -22.73 34.73
CA GLU A 946 35.76 -23.42 35.88
C GLU A 946 36.61 -22.53 36.80
N ASN A 947 36.53 -22.90 38.09
CA ASN A 947 37.31 -22.37 39.21
C ASN A 947 38.82 -22.34 38.91
N LYS A 948 39.35 -21.15 38.61
CA LYS A 948 40.63 -20.71 39.18
C LYS A 948 40.31 -19.89 40.42
N LYS A 949 40.97 -20.19 41.55
CA LYS A 949 40.81 -19.47 42.84
C LYS A 949 40.66 -17.96 42.60
N PRO A 950 39.61 -17.29 43.11
CA PRO A 950 39.42 -15.88 42.84
C PRO A 950 40.56 -15.07 43.47
N SER A 951 41.26 -14.30 42.64
CA SER A 951 41.96 -13.11 43.10
C SER A 951 40.86 -12.08 43.38
N PHE A 952 40.67 -11.70 44.64
CA PHE A 952 39.71 -10.66 45.07
C PHE A 952 40.11 -9.27 44.55
N LEU A 953 41.37 -9.12 44.10
CA LEU A 953 41.91 -7.92 43.46
C LEU A 953 42.80 -8.32 42.27
N LYS A 954 42.59 -7.78 41.07
CA LYS A 954 43.51 -7.86 39.92
C LYS A 954 43.87 -6.45 39.47
N ILE A 955 45.07 -6.28 38.92
CA ILE A 955 45.55 -4.98 38.45
C ILE A 955 46.17 -5.11 37.07
N PHE A 956 45.77 -4.24 36.15
CA PHE A 956 46.28 -4.21 34.78
C PHE A 956 46.07 -2.81 34.14
N PRO A 957 46.98 -2.34 33.27
CA PRO A 957 48.31 -2.90 33.04
C PRO A 957 49.22 -2.68 34.26
N ASN A 958 50.20 -3.55 34.43
CA ASN A 958 51.22 -3.46 35.47
C ASN A 958 52.55 -3.99 34.91
N PRO A 959 53.53 -3.14 34.53
CA PRO A 959 53.64 -1.73 34.89
C PRO A 959 52.56 -0.81 34.29
N ALA A 960 52.13 0.16 35.08
CA ALA A 960 51.12 1.18 34.82
C ALA A 960 51.81 2.48 34.40
N ALA A 961 51.29 3.18 33.39
CA ALA A 961 51.76 4.51 33.01
C ALA A 961 50.94 5.58 33.75
N SER A 962 50.14 6.37 33.02
CA SER A 962 49.24 7.40 33.56
C SER A 962 48.09 6.86 34.42
N TYR A 963 47.75 5.57 34.31
CA TYR A 963 46.73 4.92 35.13
C TYR A 963 46.94 3.39 35.20
N PHE A 964 46.19 2.74 36.08
CA PHE A 964 45.89 1.30 36.02
C PHE A 964 44.45 1.01 36.41
N THR A 965 43.92 -0.12 35.94
CA THR A 965 42.62 -0.65 36.35
C THR A 965 42.79 -1.63 37.51
N ALA A 966 41.98 -1.47 38.56
CA ALA A 966 41.85 -2.44 39.63
C ALA A 966 40.47 -3.12 39.56
N GLU A 967 40.46 -4.40 39.19
CA GLU A 967 39.28 -5.27 39.26
C GLU A 967 39.19 -5.86 40.66
N TYR A 968 38.03 -5.81 41.28
CA TYR A 968 37.82 -6.41 42.59
C TYR A 968 36.51 -7.19 42.69
N LEU A 969 36.50 -8.16 43.59
CA LEU A 969 35.35 -8.95 43.99
C LEU A 969 35.35 -9.05 45.52
N LEU A 970 34.25 -8.74 46.17
CA LEU A 970 34.02 -8.79 47.60
C LEU A 970 33.01 -9.92 47.89
N GLN A 971 33.35 -10.80 48.83
CA GLN A 971 32.49 -11.91 49.24
C GLN A 971 32.04 -11.73 50.71
N GLY A 972 30.82 -12.18 51.04
CA GLY A 972 30.27 -12.12 52.39
C GLY A 972 29.59 -10.79 52.77
N ASP A 973 29.48 -10.52 54.08
CA ASP A 973 28.77 -9.38 54.69
C ASP A 973 29.65 -8.11 54.80
N ILE A 974 30.46 -7.84 53.77
CA ILE A 974 31.25 -6.61 53.71
C ILE A 974 30.31 -5.47 53.34
N THR A 975 30.12 -4.52 54.26
CA THR A 975 29.21 -3.37 54.09
C THR A 975 29.94 -2.06 53.80
N HIS A 976 31.22 -1.99 54.16
CA HIS A 976 32.08 -0.85 53.85
C HIS A 976 33.41 -1.35 53.29
N ALA A 977 33.73 -0.99 52.05
CA ALA A 977 35.00 -1.35 51.43
C ALA A 977 35.64 -0.14 50.74
N PHE A 978 36.97 -0.14 50.65
CA PHE A 978 37.76 0.86 49.95
C PHE A 978 39.09 0.28 49.50
N VAL A 979 39.69 0.84 48.46
CA VAL A 979 41.10 0.60 48.13
C VAL A 979 41.98 1.74 48.61
N THR A 980 43.19 1.42 49.05
CA THR A 980 44.25 2.42 49.31
C THR A 980 45.47 2.11 48.47
N LEU A 981 45.97 3.11 47.74
CA LEU A 981 47.28 3.07 47.10
C LEU A 981 48.32 3.63 48.08
N CYS A 982 49.31 2.82 48.43
CA CYS A 982 50.39 3.20 49.32
C CYS A 982 51.75 3.14 48.62
N ASP A 983 52.68 4.00 49.00
CA ASP A 983 54.10 3.81 48.68
C ASP A 983 54.71 2.67 49.53
N MET A 984 55.99 2.37 49.29
CA MET A 984 56.73 1.32 50.01
C MET A 984 56.98 1.65 51.49
N GLU A 985 56.78 2.90 51.91
CA GLU A 985 56.90 3.39 53.28
C GLU A 985 55.56 3.33 54.03
N GLY A 986 54.47 2.96 53.33
CA GLY A 986 53.13 2.79 53.88
C GLY A 986 52.31 4.09 53.94
N LYS A 987 52.81 5.19 53.37
CA LYS A 987 52.05 6.44 53.25
C LYS A 987 50.93 6.25 52.23
N ILE A 988 49.70 6.57 52.64
CA ILE A 988 48.53 6.50 51.77
C ILE A 988 48.58 7.69 50.81
N LEU A 989 48.61 7.39 49.50
CA LEU A 989 48.63 8.39 48.43
C LEU A 989 47.23 8.64 47.89
N LYS A 990 46.42 7.58 47.74
CA LYS A 990 45.03 7.67 47.32
C LYS A 990 44.18 6.69 48.14
N LYS A 991 42.96 7.09 48.48
CA LYS A 991 41.92 6.24 49.05
C LYS A 991 40.66 6.39 48.20
N ILE A 992 40.10 5.27 47.76
CA ILE A 992 38.92 5.24 46.89
C ILE A 992 37.92 4.29 47.54
N ASP A 993 36.75 4.79 47.93
CA ASP A 993 35.69 3.97 48.50
C ASP A 993 35.05 3.09 47.41
N LEU A 994 34.68 1.86 47.77
CA LEU A 994 34.10 0.85 46.88
C LEU A 994 32.62 0.67 47.20
N PRO A 995 31.71 1.27 46.41
CA PRO A 995 30.28 1.19 46.67
C PRO A 995 29.68 -0.19 46.34
N ASN A 996 30.31 -0.94 45.43
CA ASN A 996 29.79 -2.19 44.89
C ASN A 996 30.54 -3.41 45.45
N LYS A 997 29.90 -4.59 45.43
CA LYS A 997 30.55 -5.85 45.82
C LYS A 997 31.51 -6.39 44.75
N GLN A 998 31.39 -5.97 43.50
CA GLN A 998 32.30 -6.33 42.42
C GLN A 998 32.33 -5.17 41.43
N SER A 999 33.52 -4.75 40.99
CA SER A 999 33.65 -3.76 39.92
C SER A 999 35.09 -3.66 39.40
N GLN A 1000 35.31 -2.89 38.33
CA GLN A 1000 36.63 -2.35 37.99
C GLN A 1000 36.64 -0.85 38.23
N ILE A 1001 37.71 -0.35 38.84
CA ILE A 1001 37.96 1.08 39.05
C ILE A 1001 39.26 1.49 38.37
N ILE A 1002 39.26 2.70 37.82
CA ILE A 1002 40.47 3.32 37.25
C ILE A 1002 41.16 4.10 38.35
N VAL A 1003 42.46 3.86 38.53
CA VAL A 1003 43.29 4.57 39.50
C VAL A 1003 44.32 5.39 38.72
N PRO A 1004 44.15 6.72 38.61
CA PRO A 1004 45.14 7.59 38.00
C PRO A 1004 46.45 7.56 38.79
N THR A 1005 47.59 7.64 38.11
CA THR A 1005 48.92 7.67 38.75
C THR A 1005 49.41 9.09 39.02
N ASP A 1006 48.58 10.11 38.76
CA ASP A 1006 48.92 11.52 39.01
C ASP A 1006 49.34 11.75 40.46
N GLY A 1007 50.47 12.43 40.64
CA GLY A 1007 51.09 12.65 41.94
C GLY A 1007 51.94 11.48 42.46
N CYS A 1008 52.08 10.39 41.70
CA CYS A 1008 53.01 9.30 41.98
C CYS A 1008 54.28 9.44 41.11
N SER A 1009 55.46 9.24 41.68
CA SER A 1009 56.71 9.15 40.90
C SER A 1009 56.90 7.73 40.36
N SER A 1010 57.72 7.56 39.33
CA SER A 1010 58.02 6.23 38.78
C SER A 1010 58.64 5.35 39.88
N GLY A 1011 58.02 4.21 40.17
CA GLY A 1011 58.30 3.47 41.40
C GLY A 1011 57.38 2.28 41.64
N THR A 1012 57.63 1.53 42.71
CA THR A 1012 56.77 0.43 43.16
C THR A 1012 55.82 0.91 44.25
N TYR A 1013 54.55 0.55 44.12
CA TYR A 1013 53.47 0.87 45.03
C TYR A 1013 52.70 -0.40 45.41
N VAL A 1014 51.87 -0.31 46.44
CA VAL A 1014 50.97 -1.39 46.86
C VAL A 1014 49.54 -0.88 46.91
N LEU A 1015 48.67 -1.48 46.11
CA LEU A 1015 47.22 -1.28 46.22
C LEU A 1015 46.65 -2.32 47.20
N LYS A 1016 45.94 -1.86 48.22
CA LYS A 1016 45.29 -2.72 49.23
C LYS A 1016 43.78 -2.60 49.11
N LEU A 1017 43.10 -3.74 48.99
CA LEU A 1017 41.64 -3.86 49.10
C LEU A 1017 41.28 -4.06 50.57
N ILE A 1018 40.45 -3.19 51.14
CA ILE A 1018 40.06 -3.21 52.56
C ILE A 1018 38.55 -3.31 52.66
N GLY A 1019 38.03 -4.27 53.44
CA GLY A 1019 36.60 -4.39 53.75
C GLY A 1019 36.38 -4.55 55.25
N ASN A 1020 35.39 -3.82 55.78
CA ASN A 1020 35.07 -3.74 57.22
C ASN A 1020 36.32 -3.52 58.11
N GLY A 1021 37.25 -2.67 57.63
CA GLY A 1021 38.49 -2.32 58.34
C GLY A 1021 39.64 -3.34 58.26
N LYS A 1022 39.49 -4.46 57.52
CA LYS A 1022 40.55 -5.46 57.32
C LYS A 1022 41.03 -5.49 55.87
N VAL A 1023 42.34 -5.59 55.67
CA VAL A 1023 42.93 -5.82 54.34
C VAL A 1023 42.53 -7.22 53.86
N ILE A 1024 41.80 -7.28 52.75
CA ILE A 1024 41.33 -8.50 52.09
C ILE A 1024 42.42 -9.05 51.18
N GLU A 1025 42.96 -8.20 50.31
CA GLU A 1025 44.03 -8.55 49.39
C GLU A 1025 44.91 -7.31 49.11
N SER A 1026 46.16 -7.53 48.69
CA SER A 1026 47.03 -6.46 48.23
C SER A 1026 47.81 -6.90 46.99
N LYS A 1027 48.02 -5.98 46.06
CA LYS A 1027 48.77 -6.24 44.82
C LYS A 1027 49.84 -5.17 44.65
N LYS A 1028 51.02 -5.61 44.20
CA LYS A 1028 52.10 -4.72 43.78
C LYS A 1028 51.71 -4.02 42.48
N VAL A 1029 51.89 -2.71 42.41
CA VAL A 1029 51.73 -1.88 41.21
C VAL A 1029 53.06 -1.23 40.91
N ILE A 1030 53.55 -1.34 39.68
CA ILE A 1030 54.74 -0.63 39.22
C ILE A 1030 54.22 0.55 38.39
N ILE A 1031 54.54 1.78 38.78
CA ILE A 1031 54.18 2.98 38.03
C ILE A 1031 55.42 3.43 37.25
N VAL A 1032 55.25 3.71 35.96
CA VAL A 1032 56.29 4.16 35.03
C VAL A 1032 55.75 5.43 34.38
N ASN A 1033 55.89 6.54 35.09
CA ASN A 1033 55.62 7.89 34.58
C ASN A 1033 56.82 8.44 33.81
#